data_AF-A0A2H5P5I9-F1
#
_entry.id   AF-A0A2H5P5I9-F1
#
_cell.length_a   1.000
_cell.length_b   1.000
_cell.length_c   1.000
_cell.angle_alpha   90.00
_cell.angle_beta   90.00
_cell.angle_gamma   90.00
#
_symmetry.space_group_name_H-M   'P 1'
#
loop_
_entity.id
_entity.type
_entity.pdbx_description
1 polymer ?
#
loop_
_entity_poly.entity_id
_entity_poly.type
_entity_poly.pdbx_seq_one_letter_code
_entity_poly.pdbx_strand_id
1 'polypeptide(L)'
;MATSEDKQIPRVHNFELVEGMKLQINVSGSSIGRNVRVQFQLRNCARTWILHWGFLFCGNTNWFIPAEHPKQGALQTPFVKSGEIYLVTIELRDPKIHAIEFVLKDGSHDRWLRLNHGNFRIEIPEIDTNTCLQPIPKDLIELRAYQNWERRGRPNNSPQQQQKDHNDALKELQLQLSNGISLKDLQSSHMTASTKPVFKNKEQIRYGVPSYPCRRHDVEKWLQKNYKGHVKTTTLPSSSFVALVENSLGADNVISRQSYHMGHEIVVLSKIISSDYHILVAVNMKGAAILHWGVSKCSPGEWLSSPPDMLPEKSKMVAGACQTYFTDIATARGSFQMVDINLQKRKFVGIQFVIWSGGSWIKNNGENFFVGLHPMDPKDKVDGDDKVKWLLDEISCREKEAERSLMHRFNIAAELTERCKGEGELGLIAIMVWMRFMACRHLTWNKNYNVKPREISEAQDRFTNLLQKIYSSQPNDREIVRLIMAFVGRGGQGDVGQRIRDEILVIQRNNDCKTGMMEEWHQKLHNNTSPDDIIICEALLNYIRCGFKIDAYWQTLNCHGLSKQKLASYDRPIVSEPRFRADAKESLTRDLTMYLKTLKAVHSGADLESAIETCYKGHNSVISDSFGSLSSKLRKLVDSRIELHPVLGTARGRAKDLLFLDISLASAIKTTMERGLKDLNFSHPPEIMFFISLLLESLCLSVVNNEDLIYCTKVYLSLSLEAF
;
A
#
# COMPACT_ATOMS: atom_id res chain seq x y z
N MET A 1 36.89 48.04 38.59
CA MET A 1 35.95 47.24 39.40
C MET A 1 35.98 45.83 38.85
N ALA A 2 36.44 44.88 39.66
CA ALA A 2 36.57 43.49 39.29
C ALA A 2 35.20 42.86 39.08
N THR A 3 34.93 42.38 37.86
CA THR A 3 33.79 41.50 37.58
C THR A 3 34.26 40.05 37.68
N SER A 4 33.51 39.29 38.46
CA SER A 4 33.82 37.94 38.95
C SER A 4 34.30 36.98 37.87
N GLU A 5 35.41 36.29 38.15
CA GLU A 5 35.83 35.08 37.45
C GLU A 5 34.68 34.06 37.45
N ASP A 6 34.24 33.65 36.27
CA ASP A 6 33.30 32.54 36.08
C ASP A 6 34.00 31.25 36.54
N LYS A 7 33.81 30.87 37.82
CA LYS A 7 34.33 29.62 38.38
C LYS A 7 33.59 28.45 37.74
N GLN A 8 34.26 27.81 36.79
CA GLN A 8 33.76 26.60 36.13
C GLN A 8 33.64 25.45 37.16
N ILE A 9 32.41 25.03 37.48
CA ILE A 9 32.15 23.93 38.42
C ILE A 9 32.56 22.59 37.75
N PRO A 10 33.46 21.79 38.33
CA PRO A 10 33.90 20.53 37.74
C PRO A 10 32.72 19.54 37.65
N ARG A 11 32.49 18.91 36.49
CA ARG A 11 31.42 17.91 36.30
C ARG A 11 31.77 16.50 36.77
N VAL A 12 33.06 16.25 36.99
CA VAL A 12 33.58 14.98 37.50
C VAL A 12 34.40 15.28 38.73
N HIS A 13 33.96 14.79 39.88
CA HIS A 13 34.68 14.90 41.14
C HIS A 13 35.31 13.57 41.49
N ASN A 14 36.62 13.56 41.71
CA ASN A 14 37.34 12.37 42.14
C ASN A 14 37.85 12.60 43.56
N PHE A 15 37.52 11.69 44.47
CA PHE A 15 37.98 11.69 45.85
C PHE A 15 38.72 10.38 46.12
N GLU A 16 39.93 10.47 46.65
CA GLU A 16 40.62 9.34 47.24
C GLU A 16 40.22 9.24 48.71
N LEU A 17 39.63 8.10 49.08
CA LEU A 17 39.17 7.81 50.42
C LEU A 17 40.21 6.95 51.16
N VAL A 18 39.94 6.65 52.43
CA VAL A 18 40.81 5.79 53.24
C VAL A 18 40.97 4.39 52.63
N GLU A 19 42.11 3.74 52.90
CA GLU A 19 42.38 2.35 52.51
C GLU A 19 42.40 2.10 50.98
N GLY A 20 42.72 3.13 50.18
CA GLY A 20 42.87 3.00 48.73
C GLY A 20 41.56 2.97 47.95
N MET A 21 40.44 3.22 48.63
CA MET A 21 39.12 3.37 48.02
C MET A 21 39.03 4.65 47.19
N LYS A 22 38.37 4.59 46.03
CA LYS A 22 38.20 5.75 45.13
C LYS A 22 36.73 6.02 44.89
N LEU A 23 36.30 7.26 45.16
CA LEU A 23 34.95 7.74 44.87
C LEU A 23 35.01 8.72 43.70
N GLN A 24 34.35 8.36 42.60
CA GLN A 24 34.16 9.22 41.44
C GLN A 24 32.69 9.63 41.35
N ILE A 25 32.41 10.91 41.14
CA ILE A 25 31.06 11.44 41.09
C ILE A 25 30.88 12.25 39.81
N ASN A 26 29.94 11.82 38.99
CA ASN A 26 29.65 12.44 37.70
C ASN A 26 28.32 13.19 37.77
N VAL A 27 28.34 14.49 37.51
CA VAL A 27 27.16 15.35 37.43
C VAL A 27 26.88 15.66 35.97
N SER A 28 25.67 15.31 35.51
CA SER A 28 25.19 15.63 34.16
C SER A 28 23.83 16.31 34.22
N GLY A 29 23.57 17.24 33.29
CA GLY A 29 22.40 18.12 33.31
C GLY A 29 22.69 19.52 33.86
N SER A 30 21.67 20.38 33.95
CA SER A 30 21.76 21.73 34.51
C SER A 30 20.46 22.09 35.22
N SER A 31 20.51 22.99 36.21
CA SER A 31 19.31 23.39 36.97
C SER A 31 18.28 24.15 36.11
N ILE A 32 18.71 24.82 35.03
CA ILE A 32 17.85 25.58 34.11
C ILE A 32 17.43 24.75 32.86
N GLY A 33 17.97 23.54 32.72
CA GLY A 33 17.80 22.70 31.52
C GLY A 33 17.28 21.28 31.81
N ARG A 34 18.03 20.27 31.39
CA ARG A 34 17.65 18.85 31.55
C ARG A 34 17.78 18.40 33.02
N ASN A 35 16.90 17.49 33.45
CA ASN A 35 16.95 16.85 34.78
C ASN A 35 18.39 16.47 35.17
N VAL A 36 18.81 16.89 36.37
CA VAL A 36 20.18 16.69 36.84
C VAL A 36 20.34 15.26 37.32
N ARG A 37 21.29 14.53 36.76
CA ARG A 37 21.65 13.17 37.17
C ARG A 37 23.04 13.19 37.80
N VAL A 38 23.10 12.82 39.08
CA VAL A 38 24.33 12.68 39.86
C VAL A 38 24.61 11.21 40.09
N GLN A 39 25.73 10.72 39.58
CA GLN A 39 26.12 9.32 39.67
C GLN A 39 27.37 9.15 40.54
N PHE A 40 27.24 8.42 41.64
CA PHE A 40 28.31 8.09 42.58
C PHE A 40 28.86 6.70 42.25
N GLN A 41 30.15 6.62 41.95
CA GLN A 41 30.88 5.40 41.65
C GLN A 41 31.96 5.17 42.71
N LEU A 42 31.84 4.08 43.47
CA LEU A 42 32.83 3.69 44.47
C LEU A 42 33.60 2.46 43.98
N ARG A 43 34.93 2.53 44.00
CA ARG A 43 35.85 1.48 43.54
C ARG A 43 36.78 1.03 44.65
N ASN A 44 37.33 -0.17 44.52
CA ASN A 44 38.27 -0.79 45.47
C ASN A 44 37.70 -0.93 46.89
N CYS A 45 36.42 -1.30 47.02
CA CYS A 45 35.82 -1.61 48.31
C CYS A 45 35.29 -3.04 48.34
N ALA A 46 35.63 -3.79 49.40
CA ALA A 46 35.17 -5.16 49.60
C ALA A 46 33.83 -5.24 50.35
N ARG A 47 33.36 -4.12 50.91
CA ARG A 47 32.22 -4.03 51.85
C ARG A 47 31.07 -3.20 51.28
N THR A 48 29.88 -3.36 51.85
CA THR A 48 28.69 -2.56 51.51
C THR A 48 28.74 -1.21 52.19
N TRP A 49 28.68 -0.15 51.39
CA TRP A 49 28.64 1.23 51.86
C TRP A 49 27.26 1.84 51.66
N ILE A 50 26.89 2.80 52.50
CA ILE A 50 25.63 3.53 52.44
C ILE A 50 25.95 5.01 52.22
N LEU A 51 25.30 5.60 51.23
CA LEU A 51 25.29 7.04 51.00
C LEU A 51 24.26 7.68 51.91
N HIS A 52 24.70 8.49 52.88
CA HIS A 52 23.81 9.32 53.70
C HIS A 52 23.83 10.75 53.17
N TRP A 53 22.72 11.25 52.63
CA TRP A 53 22.72 12.47 51.84
C TRP A 53 21.45 13.31 52.03
N GLY A 54 21.55 14.60 51.74
CA GLY A 54 20.44 15.53 51.64
C GLY A 54 20.76 16.64 50.64
N PHE A 55 19.75 17.34 50.16
CA PHE A 55 19.97 18.50 49.29
C PHE A 55 19.80 19.82 50.03
N LEU A 56 20.43 20.83 49.44
CA LEU A 56 20.48 22.20 49.90
C LEU A 56 19.80 23.11 48.86
N PHE A 57 18.94 24.00 49.35
CA PHE A 57 18.36 25.10 48.57
C PHE A 57 19.22 26.36 48.73
N CYS A 58 19.25 27.24 47.73
CA CYS A 58 20.01 28.49 47.80
C CYS A 58 19.69 29.28 49.09
N GLY A 59 20.71 29.51 49.91
CA GLY A 59 20.60 30.27 51.17
C GLY A 59 20.16 29.48 52.41
N ASN A 60 19.97 28.16 52.32
CA ASN A 60 19.64 27.31 53.47
C ASN A 60 20.67 26.17 53.66
N THR A 61 21.16 25.99 54.88
CA THR A 61 22.16 24.98 55.24
C THR A 61 21.55 23.69 55.81
N ASN A 62 20.23 23.63 55.98
CA ASN A 62 19.55 22.43 56.46
C ASN A 62 19.42 21.39 55.35
N TRP A 63 19.52 20.10 55.71
CA TRP A 63 19.35 19.00 54.77
C TRP A 63 17.87 18.72 54.50
N PHE A 64 17.51 18.52 53.24
CA PHE A 64 16.15 18.18 52.82
C PHE A 64 16.09 16.88 52.02
N ILE A 65 14.93 16.21 52.06
CA ILE A 65 14.64 14.92 51.40
C ILE A 65 13.66 15.11 50.22
N PRO A 66 13.76 14.32 49.13
CA PRO A 66 12.84 14.43 47.99
C PRO A 66 11.44 13.93 48.32
N ALA A 67 10.48 14.86 48.36
CA ALA A 67 9.05 14.63 48.45
C ALA A 67 8.30 15.84 47.83
N GLU A 68 7.02 15.70 47.52
CA GLU A 68 6.18 16.82 47.01
C GLU A 68 6.20 18.07 47.91
N HIS A 69 6.49 17.88 49.20
CA HIS A 69 6.86 18.92 50.14
C HIS A 69 8.18 18.54 50.83
N PRO A 70 9.29 19.28 50.63
CA PRO A 70 10.60 18.91 51.18
C PRO A 70 10.58 18.98 52.72
N LYS A 71 10.78 17.82 53.35
CA LYS A 71 10.94 17.73 54.82
C LYS A 71 12.41 17.81 55.18
N GLN A 72 12.71 18.50 56.28
CA GLN A 72 14.06 18.58 56.83
C GLN A 72 14.48 17.18 57.32
N GLY A 73 15.61 16.69 56.82
CA GLY A 73 16.11 15.35 57.11
C GLY A 73 17.13 14.87 56.09
N ALA A 74 17.62 13.65 56.30
CA ALA A 74 18.64 13.02 55.48
C ALA A 74 18.16 11.63 55.01
N LEU A 75 18.53 11.24 53.79
CA LEU A 75 18.20 9.94 53.22
C LEU A 75 19.41 9.01 53.27
N GLN A 76 19.17 7.70 53.41
CA GLN A 76 20.21 6.68 53.34
C GLN A 76 19.95 5.75 52.15
N THR A 77 20.90 5.70 51.22
CA THR A 77 20.81 4.88 50.02
C THR A 77 22.00 3.92 49.98
N PRO A 78 21.79 2.60 50.06
CA PRO A 78 22.88 1.63 49.95
C PRO A 78 23.44 1.63 48.52
N PHE A 79 24.76 1.49 48.38
CA PHE A 79 25.37 1.31 47.07
C PHE A 79 25.06 -0.06 46.47
N VAL A 80 24.69 -0.09 45.19
CA VAL A 80 24.38 -1.34 44.48
C VAL A 80 25.63 -1.80 43.72
N LYS A 81 26.03 -3.05 43.90
CA LYS A 81 27.21 -3.62 43.22
C LYS A 81 26.88 -3.87 41.74
N SER A 82 27.69 -3.30 40.86
CA SER A 82 27.61 -3.46 39.40
C SER A 82 29.01 -3.82 38.86
N GLY A 83 29.32 -5.11 38.80
CA GLY A 83 30.66 -5.60 38.45
C GLY A 83 31.68 -5.33 39.56
N GLU A 84 32.79 -4.66 39.21
CA GLU A 84 33.86 -4.27 40.14
C GLU A 84 33.62 -2.91 40.83
N ILE A 85 32.52 -2.22 40.47
CA ILE A 85 32.18 -0.90 41.00
C ILE A 85 30.85 -0.92 41.76
N TYR A 86 30.73 -0.06 42.74
CA TYR A 86 29.51 0.17 43.52
C TYR A 86 28.88 1.49 43.08
N LEU A 87 27.59 1.47 42.71
CA LEU A 87 26.91 2.57 42.04
C LEU A 87 25.69 3.05 42.83
N VAL A 88 25.53 4.37 42.93
CA VAL A 88 24.27 5.04 43.28
C VAL A 88 24.01 6.14 42.25
N THR A 89 22.79 6.21 41.73
CA THR A 89 22.37 7.27 40.81
C THR A 89 21.21 8.03 41.43
N ILE A 90 21.35 9.35 41.53
CA ILE A 90 20.34 10.27 42.04
C ILE A 90 19.88 11.15 40.88
N GLU A 91 18.57 11.20 40.63
CA GLU A 91 17.96 12.09 39.65
C GLU A 91 17.18 13.19 40.35
N LEU A 92 17.51 14.44 40.04
CA LEU A 92 16.88 15.63 40.58
C LEU A 92 16.04 16.31 39.50
N ARG A 93 14.79 16.62 39.86
CA ARG A 93 13.82 17.29 38.98
C ARG A 93 13.49 18.72 39.42
N ASP A 94 13.84 19.09 40.65
CA ASP A 94 13.55 20.43 41.18
C ASP A 94 14.70 21.40 40.82
N PRO A 95 14.43 22.45 40.02
CA PRO A 95 15.44 23.42 39.59
C PRO A 95 15.96 24.31 40.75
N LYS A 96 15.30 24.30 41.91
CA LYS A 96 15.70 25.10 43.08
C LYS A 96 16.82 24.47 43.90
N ILE A 97 17.14 23.20 43.67
CA ILE A 97 18.20 22.50 44.39
C ILE A 97 19.56 22.99 43.87
N HIS A 98 20.39 23.49 44.77
CA HIS A 98 21.68 24.08 44.44
C HIS A 98 22.87 23.15 44.69
N ALA A 99 22.77 22.28 45.71
CA ALA A 99 23.85 21.36 46.04
C ALA A 99 23.34 20.08 46.71
N ILE A 100 24.11 19.01 46.60
CA ILE A 100 23.95 17.77 47.38
C ILE A 100 25.07 17.70 48.41
N GLU A 101 24.71 17.50 49.67
CA GLU A 101 25.65 17.25 50.76
C GLU A 101 25.49 15.79 51.24
N PHE A 102 26.60 15.10 51.47
CA PHE A 102 26.57 13.67 51.82
C PHE A 102 27.77 13.22 52.67
N VAL A 103 27.59 12.06 53.31
CA VAL A 103 28.58 11.33 54.11
C VAL A 103 28.47 9.85 53.76
N LEU A 104 29.59 9.12 53.74
CA LEU A 104 29.58 7.67 53.52
C LEU A 104 29.59 6.95 54.87
N LYS A 105 28.66 6.00 55.05
CA LYS A 105 28.58 5.14 56.22
C LYS A 105 28.96 3.71 55.84
N ASP A 106 29.83 3.06 56.61
CA ASP A 106 30.06 1.62 56.48
C ASP A 106 28.81 0.88 56.98
N GLY A 107 28.21 0.00 56.17
CA GLY A 107 27.01 -0.72 56.57
C GLY A 107 27.24 -1.78 57.65
N SER A 108 28.50 -2.19 57.85
CA SER A 108 28.89 -3.29 58.76
C SER A 108 29.50 -2.83 60.09
N HIS A 109 30.01 -1.61 60.14
CA HIS A 109 30.61 -0.97 61.32
C HIS A 109 30.08 0.46 61.39
N ASP A 110 29.78 1.04 62.56
CA ASP A 110 29.24 2.41 62.67
C ASP A 110 30.31 3.51 62.41
N ARG A 111 31.10 3.32 61.35
CA ARG A 111 32.17 4.21 60.90
C ARG A 111 31.63 5.11 59.79
N TRP A 112 31.87 6.41 59.94
CA TRP A 112 31.43 7.45 59.01
C TRP A 112 32.64 8.13 58.38
N LEU A 113 32.69 8.20 57.06
CA LEU A 113 33.74 8.90 56.31
C LEU A 113 33.27 10.30 55.96
N ARG A 114 34.03 11.29 56.45
CA ARG A 114 33.84 12.73 56.24
C ARG A 114 35.11 13.32 55.63
N LEU A 115 35.00 14.39 54.86
CA LEU A 115 36.12 15.07 54.22
C LEU A 115 36.65 16.18 55.14
N ASN A 116 37.90 16.08 55.62
CA ASN A 116 38.59 17.15 56.38
C ASN A 116 37.73 17.81 57.48
N HIS A 117 37.12 17.00 58.34
CA HIS A 117 36.22 17.41 59.44
C HIS A 117 34.83 17.99 59.02
N GLY A 118 34.48 17.98 57.73
CA GLY A 118 33.16 18.36 57.20
C GLY A 118 32.51 17.28 56.30
N ASN A 119 31.27 17.49 55.86
CA ASN A 119 30.61 16.56 54.92
C ASN A 119 31.07 16.82 53.47
N PHE A 120 30.86 15.85 52.58
CA PHE A 120 31.11 16.05 51.15
C PHE A 120 30.01 16.91 50.55
N ARG A 121 30.36 17.89 49.70
CA ARG A 121 29.39 18.76 49.02
C ARG A 121 29.67 18.81 47.53
N ILE A 122 28.61 18.71 46.73
CA ILE A 122 28.63 18.82 45.26
C ILE A 122 27.64 19.89 44.85
N GLU A 123 28.11 20.87 44.09
CA GLU A 123 27.28 21.96 43.56
C GLU A 123 26.75 21.60 42.17
N ILE A 124 25.49 21.97 41.91
CA ILE A 124 24.81 21.71 40.65
C ILE A 124 25.04 22.90 39.71
N PRO A 125 25.53 22.69 38.47
CA PRO A 125 25.80 23.78 37.53
C PRO A 125 24.50 24.43 37.02
N GLU A 126 24.47 25.77 37.02
CA GLU A 126 23.29 26.57 36.62
C GLU A 126 23.06 26.61 35.10
N ILE A 127 24.13 26.69 34.28
CA ILE A 127 24.04 26.87 32.82
C ILE A 127 24.98 25.89 32.10
N ASP A 128 24.50 25.27 31.03
CA ASP A 128 25.23 24.29 30.22
C ASP A 128 26.15 25.00 29.21
N THR A 129 27.38 25.32 29.61
CA THR A 129 28.37 26.03 28.76
C THR A 129 28.96 25.21 27.62
N ASN A 130 28.40 24.04 27.29
CA ASN A 130 28.76 23.29 26.08
C ASN A 130 28.02 23.77 24.81
N THR A 131 27.48 24.98 24.84
CA THR A 131 26.86 25.63 23.67
C THR A 131 27.83 26.63 23.02
N CYS A 132 28.99 26.17 22.54
CA CYS A 132 29.74 26.90 21.51
C CYS A 132 30.73 25.97 20.80
N LEU A 133 30.25 25.31 19.75
CA LEU A 133 30.95 24.91 18.52
C LEU A 133 29.88 24.16 17.71
N GLN A 134 29.32 24.80 16.69
CA GLN A 134 28.48 24.07 15.74
C GLN A 134 29.35 22.97 15.13
N PRO A 135 28.96 21.68 15.23
CA PRO A 135 29.73 20.62 14.61
C PRO A 135 29.73 20.84 13.10
N ILE A 136 30.91 21.08 12.52
CA ILE A 136 31.07 21.15 11.08
C ILE A 136 30.71 19.77 10.52
N PRO A 137 29.74 19.66 9.58
CA PRO A 137 29.36 18.38 9.00
C PRO A 137 30.58 17.64 8.43
N LYS A 138 30.71 16.35 8.71
CA LYS A 138 31.84 15.53 8.25
C LYS A 138 31.98 15.55 6.72
N ASP A 139 30.86 15.57 6.02
CA ASP A 139 30.81 15.62 4.56
C ASP A 139 31.51 16.87 3.98
N LEU A 140 31.43 18.01 4.68
CA LEU A 140 32.13 19.24 4.29
C LEU A 140 33.65 19.12 4.47
N ILE A 141 34.09 18.45 5.54
CA ILE A 141 35.50 18.23 5.84
C ILE A 141 36.11 17.25 4.84
N GLU A 142 35.41 16.16 4.54
CA GLU A 142 35.84 15.15 3.57
C GLU A 142 35.92 15.72 2.15
N LEU A 143 34.94 16.53 1.76
CA LEU A 143 34.94 17.20 0.47
C LEU A 143 36.06 18.24 0.37
N ARG A 144 36.33 18.99 1.45
CA ARG A 144 37.42 19.98 1.48
C ARG A 144 38.80 19.31 1.45
N ALA A 145 38.96 18.19 2.14
CA ALA A 145 40.17 17.37 2.08
C ALA A 145 40.41 16.83 0.67
N TYR A 146 39.35 16.37 -0.02
CA TYR A 146 39.44 15.91 -1.41
C TYR A 146 39.84 17.03 -2.39
N GLN A 147 39.27 18.25 -2.24
CA GLN A 147 39.66 19.39 -3.06
C GLN A 147 41.13 19.80 -2.85
N ASN A 148 41.59 19.77 -1.60
CA ASN A 148 42.99 20.04 -1.28
C ASN A 148 43.91 18.97 -1.87
N TRP A 149 43.47 17.71 -1.91
CA TRP A 149 44.17 16.61 -2.59
C TRP A 149 44.20 16.78 -4.13
N GLU A 150 43.11 17.22 -4.75
CA GLU A 150 43.07 17.54 -6.18
C GLU A 150 43.99 18.71 -6.56
N ARG A 151 43.99 19.80 -5.77
CA ARG A 151 44.89 20.94 -6.01
C ARG A 151 46.37 20.57 -5.93
N ARG A 152 46.70 19.53 -5.16
CA ARG A 152 48.06 18.98 -5.04
C ARG A 152 48.42 17.98 -6.15
N GLY A 153 47.56 17.81 -7.16
CA GLY A 153 47.83 16.95 -8.32
C GLY A 153 47.55 15.47 -8.08
N ARG A 154 46.66 15.14 -7.14
CA ARG A 154 46.23 13.77 -6.80
C ARG A 154 47.40 12.82 -6.42
N PRO A 155 48.23 13.20 -5.43
CA PRO A 155 49.34 12.36 -4.98
C PRO A 155 48.84 11.05 -4.36
N ASN A 156 49.60 9.97 -4.51
CA ASN A 156 49.23 8.66 -3.95
C ASN A 156 49.51 8.63 -2.43
N ASN A 157 48.53 9.00 -1.62
CA ASN A 157 48.69 9.23 -0.18
C ASN A 157 48.46 7.95 0.65
N SER A 158 49.31 7.72 1.66
CA SER A 158 49.12 6.66 2.66
C SER A 158 47.97 7.00 3.64
N PRO A 159 47.41 6.02 4.39
CA PRO A 159 46.31 6.27 5.32
C PRO A 159 46.63 7.32 6.40
N GLN A 160 47.88 7.38 6.85
CA GLN A 160 48.33 8.40 7.82
C GLN A 160 48.36 9.80 7.19
N GLN A 161 48.72 9.89 5.90
CA GLN A 161 48.73 11.15 5.16
C GLN A 161 47.31 11.65 4.87
N GLN A 162 46.37 10.73 4.57
CA GLN A 162 44.95 11.06 4.41
C GLN A 162 44.32 11.60 5.70
N GLN A 163 44.67 11.01 6.85
CA GLN A 163 44.22 11.52 8.15
C GLN A 163 44.78 12.93 8.44
N LYS A 164 46.01 13.19 8.01
CA LYS A 164 46.61 14.53 8.12
C LYS A 164 45.90 15.54 7.24
N ASP A 165 45.62 15.18 5.98
CA ASP A 165 44.87 16.05 5.04
C ASP A 165 43.44 16.33 5.53
N HIS A 166 42.79 15.36 6.18
CA HIS A 166 41.49 15.52 6.81
C HIS A 166 41.55 16.51 8.00
N ASN A 167 42.57 16.38 8.85
CA ASN A 167 42.76 17.29 9.99
C ASN A 167 43.11 18.71 9.55
N ASP A 168 43.88 18.86 8.47
CA ASP A 168 44.22 20.16 7.90
C ASP A 168 42.99 20.85 7.28
N ALA A 169 42.13 20.08 6.58
CA ALA A 169 40.86 20.58 6.06
C ALA A 169 39.88 21.01 7.17
N LEU A 170 39.86 20.28 8.30
CA LEU A 170 39.06 20.65 9.46
C LEU A 170 39.54 21.96 10.08
N LYS A 171 40.86 22.15 10.23
CA LYS A 171 41.44 23.41 10.73
C LYS A 171 41.14 24.59 9.79
N GLU A 172 41.20 24.36 8.48
CA GLU A 172 40.89 25.38 7.47
C GLU A 172 39.43 25.85 7.56
N LEU A 173 38.48 24.92 7.68
CA LEU A 173 37.05 25.25 7.82
C LEU A 173 36.73 25.92 9.16
N GLN A 174 37.40 25.50 10.23
CA GLN A 174 37.29 26.16 11.54
C GLN A 174 37.81 27.60 11.50
N LEU A 175 38.92 27.85 10.80
CA LEU A 175 39.46 29.20 10.63
C LEU A 175 38.53 30.10 9.81
N GLN A 176 37.86 29.54 8.80
CA GLN A 176 36.87 30.27 8.00
C GLN A 176 35.61 30.64 8.81
N LEU A 177 35.17 29.75 9.71
CA LEU A 177 34.09 30.04 10.66
C LEU A 177 34.49 31.08 11.70
N SER A 178 35.73 31.03 12.22
CA SER A 178 36.23 32.05 13.15
C SER A 178 36.41 33.42 12.50
N ASN A 179 36.63 33.46 11.17
CA ASN A 179 36.72 34.70 10.40
C ASN A 179 35.35 35.26 9.96
N GLY A 180 34.24 34.69 10.45
CA GLY A 180 32.89 35.23 10.28
C GLY A 180 32.11 34.71 9.06
N ILE A 181 32.59 33.69 8.36
CA ILE A 181 31.84 33.05 7.26
C ILE A 181 30.79 32.12 7.86
N SER A 182 29.52 32.26 7.45
CA SER A 182 28.45 31.40 7.97
C SER A 182 28.53 29.98 7.39
N LEU A 183 28.06 29.00 8.15
CA LEU A 183 28.03 27.59 7.71
C LEU A 183 27.21 27.40 6.41
N LYS A 184 26.17 28.22 6.19
CA LYS A 184 25.34 28.19 4.98
C LYS A 184 26.09 28.73 3.76
N ASP A 185 26.95 29.74 3.94
CA ASP A 185 27.75 30.31 2.86
C ASP A 185 28.89 29.38 2.40
N LEU A 186 29.44 28.60 3.35
CA LEU A 186 30.37 27.51 3.03
C LEU A 186 29.69 26.39 2.22
N GLN A 187 28.40 26.12 2.44
CA GLN A 187 27.66 25.10 1.68
C GLN A 187 27.25 25.58 0.28
N SER A 188 26.82 26.84 0.17
CA SER A 188 26.30 27.41 -1.08
C SER A 188 27.41 27.76 -2.08
N SER A 189 28.57 28.24 -1.61
CA SER A 189 29.75 28.52 -2.45
C SER A 189 30.36 27.27 -3.11
N HIS A 190 29.93 26.07 -2.69
CA HIS A 190 30.47 24.79 -3.16
C HIS A 190 29.51 23.99 -4.07
N MET A 191 28.26 24.43 -4.26
CA MET A 191 27.32 23.77 -5.18
C MET A 191 27.47 24.20 -6.66
N THR A 192 28.22 25.26 -6.95
CA THR A 192 28.35 25.84 -8.31
C THR A 192 29.47 25.24 -9.16
N ALA A 193 30.31 24.36 -8.62
CA ALA A 193 31.38 23.68 -9.38
C ALA A 193 31.02 22.20 -9.61
N SER A 194 30.05 21.93 -10.49
CA SER A 194 29.65 20.56 -10.86
C SER A 194 30.09 20.24 -12.29
N THR A 195 31.00 19.27 -12.43
CA THR A 195 31.15 18.51 -13.68
C THR A 195 31.34 17.01 -13.39
N LYS A 196 30.27 16.25 -13.66
CA LYS A 196 30.14 14.82 -14.04
C LYS A 196 31.04 13.76 -13.37
N PRO A 197 30.47 12.71 -12.74
CA PRO A 197 31.23 11.53 -12.38
C PRO A 197 31.04 10.37 -13.37
N VAL A 198 32.18 9.82 -13.79
CA VAL A 198 32.34 8.46 -14.35
C VAL A 198 32.52 7.50 -13.17
N PHE A 199 31.82 6.36 -13.23
CA PHE A 199 31.87 5.26 -12.26
C PHE A 199 33.29 4.70 -12.06
N LYS A 200 33.61 4.33 -10.81
CA LYS A 200 34.31 3.07 -10.49
C LYS A 200 34.17 2.70 -9.01
N ASN A 201 33.66 1.49 -8.79
CA ASN A 201 33.50 0.80 -7.50
C ASN A 201 34.86 0.53 -6.82
N LYS A 202 34.87 0.58 -5.48
CA LYS A 202 35.53 -0.41 -4.63
C LYS A 202 34.97 -0.34 -3.20
N GLU A 203 34.49 -1.48 -2.73
CA GLU A 203 33.89 -1.71 -1.42
C GLU A 203 34.97 -1.80 -0.32
N GLN A 204 34.67 -1.24 0.86
CA GLN A 204 35.21 -1.75 2.12
C GLN A 204 34.20 -1.52 3.26
N ILE A 205 33.74 -2.62 3.84
CA ILE A 205 32.71 -2.72 4.88
C ILE A 205 33.32 -2.40 6.25
N ARG A 206 32.72 -1.46 6.99
CA ARG A 206 32.88 -1.35 8.46
C ARG A 206 31.52 -1.27 9.13
N TYR A 207 31.34 -2.13 10.13
CA TYR A 207 30.18 -2.23 10.99
C TYR A 207 29.96 -0.92 11.76
N GLY A 208 28.86 -0.23 11.46
CA GLY A 208 28.37 0.94 12.18
C GLY A 208 26.86 1.04 11.96
N VAL A 209 26.11 1.27 13.03
CA VAL A 209 24.66 1.53 12.98
C VAL A 209 24.41 2.62 11.94
N PRO A 210 23.58 2.38 10.91
CA PRO A 210 23.46 3.34 9.83
C PRO A 210 22.58 4.52 10.26
N SER A 211 23.21 5.68 10.44
CA SER A 211 22.55 6.98 10.37
C SER A 211 22.18 7.25 8.92
N TYR A 212 21.03 6.77 8.46
CA TYR A 212 20.53 7.10 7.13
C TYR A 212 19.88 8.50 7.15
N PRO A 213 20.27 9.43 6.27
CA PRO A 213 19.58 10.71 6.14
C PRO A 213 18.17 10.45 5.63
N CYS A 214 17.16 10.79 6.43
CA CYS A 214 15.76 10.74 6.05
C CYS A 214 15.55 11.74 4.89
N ARG A 215 15.54 11.26 3.64
CA ARG A 215 14.90 12.02 2.55
C ARG A 215 13.44 12.15 2.94
N ARG A 216 13.06 13.34 3.41
CA ARG A 216 11.69 13.70 3.74
C ARG A 216 10.90 13.72 2.43
N HIS A 217 9.99 12.76 2.26
CA HIS A 217 9.02 12.83 1.19
C HIS A 217 7.92 13.80 1.62
N ASP A 218 7.64 14.77 0.76
CA ASP A 218 6.56 15.71 0.98
C ASP A 218 5.23 15.02 0.66
N VAL A 219 4.62 14.43 1.70
CA VAL A 219 3.33 13.73 1.65
C VAL A 219 2.22 14.65 1.12
N GLU A 220 2.35 15.98 1.23
CA GLU A 220 1.37 16.94 0.68
C GLU A 220 1.39 16.96 -0.86
N LYS A 221 2.49 16.57 -1.51
CA LYS A 221 2.51 16.39 -2.98
C LYS A 221 1.72 15.16 -3.43
N TRP A 222 1.40 14.24 -2.51
CA TRP A 222 0.53 13.10 -2.77
C TRP A 222 -0.95 13.44 -2.70
N LEU A 223 -1.30 14.64 -2.20
CA LEU A 223 -2.62 15.26 -2.36
C LEU A 223 -2.83 15.72 -3.81
N GLN A 224 -2.54 14.87 -4.81
CA GLN A 224 -2.99 15.16 -6.16
C GLN A 224 -4.51 15.23 -6.13
N LYS A 225 -4.96 16.49 -6.13
CA LYS A 225 -6.31 17.02 -6.10
C LYS A 225 -7.09 16.53 -7.33
N ASN A 226 -7.38 15.24 -7.37
CA ASN A 226 -8.28 14.61 -8.33
C ASN A 226 -9.61 14.22 -7.67
N TYR A 227 -9.91 14.79 -6.50
CA TYR A 227 -11.28 14.87 -6.02
C TYR A 227 -12.03 15.89 -6.90
N LYS A 228 -12.44 15.48 -8.10
CA LYS A 228 -13.78 15.86 -8.54
C LYS A 228 -14.66 15.01 -7.67
N GLY A 229 -15.06 15.60 -6.55
CA GLY A 229 -15.92 14.94 -5.60
C GLY A 229 -17.04 14.25 -6.32
N HIS A 230 -17.47 13.13 -5.75
CA HIS A 230 -18.72 12.51 -6.11
C HIS A 230 -19.69 13.65 -6.35
N VAL A 231 -20.03 13.85 -7.62
CA VAL A 231 -21.32 14.39 -7.95
C VAL A 231 -22.21 13.32 -7.34
N LYS A 232 -22.59 13.51 -6.06
CA LYS A 232 -23.92 13.14 -5.57
C LYS A 232 -24.74 13.40 -6.79
N THR A 233 -25.31 12.36 -7.39
CA THR A 233 -26.04 12.44 -8.64
C THR A 233 -26.93 13.65 -8.50
N THR A 234 -26.45 14.80 -9.00
CA THR A 234 -27.21 16.02 -8.95
C THR A 234 -28.20 15.65 -10.00
N THR A 235 -29.40 15.30 -9.53
CA THR A 235 -30.64 15.38 -10.27
C THR A 235 -30.36 16.35 -11.41
N LEU A 236 -30.21 15.78 -12.62
CA LEU A 236 -29.96 16.56 -13.82
C LEU A 236 -30.95 17.72 -13.74
N PRO A 237 -30.55 18.99 -13.91
CA PRO A 237 -31.51 20.08 -13.90
C PRO A 237 -32.59 19.70 -14.90
N SER A 238 -33.82 19.54 -14.41
CA SER A 238 -34.97 19.12 -15.19
C SER A 238 -34.96 19.88 -16.51
N SER A 239 -34.86 19.17 -17.65
CA SER A 239 -35.13 19.84 -18.91
C SER A 239 -36.54 20.42 -18.86
N SER A 240 -36.77 21.55 -19.55
CA SER A 240 -38.08 22.21 -19.60
C SER A 240 -39.20 21.25 -20.02
N PHE A 241 -38.85 20.23 -20.82
CA PHE A 241 -39.74 19.18 -21.28
C PHE A 241 -40.18 18.22 -20.18
N VAL A 242 -39.28 17.77 -19.30
CA VAL A 242 -39.70 16.87 -18.21
C VAL A 242 -40.61 17.60 -17.24
N ALA A 243 -40.30 18.86 -16.91
CA ALA A 243 -41.17 19.69 -16.08
C ALA A 243 -42.54 19.89 -16.76
N LEU A 244 -42.60 20.00 -18.08
CA LEU A 244 -43.86 20.11 -18.83
C LEU A 244 -44.69 18.83 -18.75
N VAL A 245 -44.05 17.66 -18.87
CA VAL A 245 -44.70 16.34 -18.78
C VAL A 245 -45.19 16.07 -17.34
N GLU A 246 -44.39 16.37 -16.32
CA GLU A 246 -44.77 16.17 -14.91
C GLU A 246 -45.90 17.13 -14.48
N ASN A 247 -45.85 18.40 -14.89
CA ASN A 247 -46.90 19.38 -14.57
C ASN A 247 -48.24 19.05 -15.24
N SER A 248 -48.25 18.35 -16.38
CA SER A 248 -49.48 17.94 -17.06
C SER A 248 -50.08 16.65 -16.50
N LEU A 249 -49.25 15.76 -15.95
CA LEU A 249 -49.67 14.45 -15.43
C LEU A 249 -49.86 14.42 -13.90
N GLY A 250 -49.54 15.52 -13.19
CA GLY A 250 -49.51 15.59 -11.73
C GLY A 250 -48.27 14.90 -11.13
N ALA A 251 -47.69 15.44 -10.07
CA ALA A 251 -46.47 14.89 -9.46
C ALA A 251 -46.71 13.68 -8.54
N ASP A 252 -47.97 13.40 -8.21
CA ASP A 252 -48.32 12.37 -7.23
C ASP A 252 -48.14 10.95 -7.83
N ASN A 253 -47.58 10.04 -7.02
CA ASN A 253 -47.40 8.61 -7.29
C ASN A 253 -46.42 8.22 -8.43
N VAL A 254 -45.43 9.06 -8.75
CA VAL A 254 -44.29 8.69 -9.62
C VAL A 254 -43.30 7.81 -8.86
N ILE A 255 -43.00 6.63 -9.40
CA ILE A 255 -42.10 5.63 -8.81
C ILE A 255 -40.69 5.75 -9.39
N SER A 256 -40.59 5.95 -10.71
CA SER A 256 -39.30 6.06 -11.39
C SER A 256 -39.39 6.96 -12.61
N ARG A 257 -38.25 7.58 -12.94
CA ARG A 257 -38.09 8.53 -14.05
C ARG A 257 -36.84 8.19 -14.85
N GLN A 258 -36.99 8.11 -16.16
CA GLN A 258 -35.88 7.97 -17.11
C GLN A 258 -36.04 9.03 -18.21
N SER A 259 -34.93 9.65 -18.62
CA SER A 259 -34.94 10.66 -19.69
C SER A 259 -33.77 10.44 -20.64
N TYR A 260 -34.04 10.45 -21.94
CA TYR A 260 -33.07 10.24 -23.00
C TYR A 260 -33.05 11.44 -23.94
N HIS A 261 -31.84 11.86 -24.34
CA HIS A 261 -31.63 12.97 -25.26
C HIS A 261 -30.81 12.50 -26.48
N MET A 262 -31.50 12.19 -27.57
CA MET A 262 -30.91 11.65 -28.81
C MET A 262 -31.49 12.39 -30.01
N GLY A 263 -31.19 13.69 -30.14
CA GLY A 263 -31.79 14.60 -31.14
C GLY A 263 -33.26 14.97 -30.87
N HIS A 264 -33.99 14.07 -30.19
CA HIS A 264 -35.31 14.26 -29.61
C HIS A 264 -35.28 13.92 -28.12
N GLU A 265 -36.18 14.53 -27.33
CA GLU A 265 -36.33 14.22 -25.91
C GLU A 265 -37.37 13.12 -25.72
N ILE A 266 -36.96 12.05 -25.03
CA ILE A 266 -37.84 10.93 -24.64
C ILE A 266 -37.84 10.88 -23.11
N VAL A 267 -39.03 10.83 -22.52
CA VAL A 267 -39.23 10.75 -21.08
C VAL A 267 -40.08 9.53 -20.78
N VAL A 268 -39.63 8.69 -19.86
CA VAL A 268 -40.37 7.54 -19.37
C VAL A 268 -40.66 7.75 -17.89
N LEU A 269 -41.94 7.68 -17.52
CA LEU A 269 -42.41 7.77 -16.15
C LEU A 269 -43.12 6.47 -15.76
N SER A 270 -42.75 5.93 -14.61
CA SER A 270 -43.52 4.84 -13.97
C SER A 270 -44.42 5.41 -12.89
N LYS A 271 -45.71 5.09 -12.90
CA LYS A 271 -46.69 5.57 -11.91
C LYS A 271 -47.56 4.44 -11.37
N ILE A 272 -48.06 4.61 -10.14
CA ILE A 272 -49.18 3.80 -9.63
C ILE A 272 -50.46 4.61 -9.75
N ILE A 273 -51.41 4.15 -10.57
CA ILE A 273 -52.73 4.76 -10.74
C ILE A 273 -53.76 3.71 -10.31
N SER A 274 -54.60 4.01 -9.32
CA SER A 274 -55.63 3.08 -8.83
C SER A 274 -55.11 1.68 -8.44
N SER A 275 -53.91 1.64 -7.85
CA SER A 275 -53.15 0.42 -7.50
C SER A 275 -52.62 -0.41 -8.69
N ASP A 276 -52.76 0.06 -9.92
CA ASP A 276 -52.15 -0.55 -11.11
C ASP A 276 -50.87 0.19 -11.50
N TYR A 277 -49.90 -0.53 -12.04
CA TYR A 277 -48.63 0.04 -12.49
C TYR A 277 -48.75 0.50 -13.95
N HIS A 278 -48.45 1.77 -14.19
CA HIS A 278 -48.49 2.40 -15.51
C HIS A 278 -47.09 2.82 -15.95
N ILE A 279 -46.72 2.52 -17.19
CA ILE A 279 -45.53 3.07 -17.85
C ILE A 279 -45.99 4.09 -18.89
N LEU A 280 -45.59 5.33 -18.68
CA LEU A 280 -45.89 6.46 -19.55
C LEU A 280 -44.63 6.82 -20.35
N VAL A 281 -44.70 6.75 -21.67
CA VAL A 281 -43.61 7.15 -22.57
C VAL A 281 -44.03 8.42 -23.30
N ALA A 282 -43.30 9.53 -23.08
CA ALA A 282 -43.55 10.83 -23.67
C ALA A 282 -42.39 11.27 -24.57
N VAL A 283 -42.69 11.91 -25.71
CA VAL A 283 -41.70 12.36 -26.70
C VAL A 283 -42.01 13.76 -27.23
N ASN A 284 -40.97 14.53 -27.57
CA ASN A 284 -41.08 15.88 -28.14
C ASN A 284 -40.98 15.92 -29.68
N MET A 285 -41.43 14.87 -30.37
CA MET A 285 -41.24 14.70 -31.81
C MET A 285 -42.31 15.43 -32.64
N LYS A 286 -41.93 15.84 -33.86
CA LYS A 286 -42.86 16.36 -34.88
C LYS A 286 -43.23 15.23 -35.85
N GLY A 287 -44.52 14.97 -36.03
CA GLY A 287 -45.03 13.94 -36.94
C GLY A 287 -45.57 12.70 -36.22
N ALA A 288 -45.94 11.67 -36.99
CA ALA A 288 -46.47 10.43 -36.43
C ALA A 288 -45.33 9.55 -35.88
N ALA A 289 -45.40 9.23 -34.58
CA ALA A 289 -44.48 8.30 -33.92
C ALA A 289 -45.21 7.02 -33.48
N ILE A 290 -44.50 5.90 -33.50
CA ILE A 290 -45.01 4.58 -33.08
C ILE A 290 -44.05 3.98 -32.05
N LEU A 291 -44.59 3.57 -30.90
CA LEU A 291 -43.89 2.79 -29.88
C LEU A 291 -43.97 1.31 -30.25
N HIS A 292 -42.85 0.67 -30.54
CA HIS A 292 -42.78 -0.78 -30.74
C HIS A 292 -42.19 -1.42 -29.48
N TRP A 293 -42.96 -2.26 -28.79
CA TRP A 293 -42.62 -2.72 -27.46
C TRP A 293 -42.99 -4.19 -27.21
N GLY A 294 -42.34 -4.78 -26.21
CA GLY A 294 -42.57 -6.14 -25.73
C GLY A 294 -42.35 -6.23 -24.21
N VAL A 295 -42.94 -7.25 -23.59
CA VAL A 295 -42.80 -7.49 -22.15
C VAL A 295 -41.67 -8.47 -21.86
N SER A 296 -41.02 -8.27 -20.72
CA SER A 296 -39.99 -9.15 -20.17
C SER A 296 -40.54 -9.81 -18.91
N LYS A 297 -40.55 -11.15 -18.86
CA LYS A 297 -41.12 -11.93 -17.74
C LYS A 297 -40.05 -12.53 -16.84
N CYS A 298 -38.95 -13.00 -17.43
CA CYS A 298 -37.90 -13.74 -16.75
C CYS A 298 -36.53 -13.04 -16.82
N SER A 299 -36.25 -12.27 -17.88
CA SER A 299 -34.97 -11.56 -18.02
C SER A 299 -35.11 -10.21 -18.74
N PRO A 300 -34.26 -9.21 -18.45
CA PRO A 300 -34.31 -7.89 -19.12
C PRO A 300 -34.11 -7.93 -20.64
N GLY A 301 -33.46 -8.98 -21.16
CA GLY A 301 -33.25 -9.19 -22.60
C GLY A 301 -34.38 -9.92 -23.31
N GLU A 302 -35.38 -10.43 -22.57
CA GLU A 302 -36.52 -11.14 -23.14
C GLU A 302 -37.52 -10.17 -23.79
N TRP A 303 -37.93 -10.46 -25.02
CA TRP A 303 -38.93 -9.68 -25.77
C TRP A 303 -40.12 -10.56 -26.13
N LEU A 304 -41.21 -10.45 -25.36
CA LEU A 304 -42.45 -11.19 -25.61
C LEU A 304 -43.59 -10.26 -26.02
N SER A 305 -44.54 -10.78 -26.80
CA SER A 305 -45.78 -10.06 -27.10
C SER A 305 -46.61 -9.89 -25.83
N SER A 306 -47.19 -8.70 -25.66
CA SER A 306 -48.10 -8.49 -24.54
C SER A 306 -49.42 -9.26 -24.71
N PRO A 307 -50.09 -9.61 -23.60
CA PRO A 307 -51.44 -10.15 -23.62
C PRO A 307 -52.42 -9.19 -24.35
N PRO A 308 -53.36 -9.68 -25.18
CA PRO A 308 -54.26 -8.83 -25.98
C PRO A 308 -55.12 -7.87 -25.15
N ASP A 309 -55.42 -8.23 -23.90
CA ASP A 309 -56.20 -7.44 -22.95
C ASP A 309 -55.41 -6.30 -22.29
N MET A 310 -54.09 -6.23 -22.53
CA MET A 310 -53.19 -5.18 -22.01
C MET A 310 -52.89 -4.09 -23.05
N LEU A 311 -53.44 -4.21 -24.26
CA LEU A 311 -53.15 -3.30 -25.37
C LEU A 311 -53.83 -1.94 -25.18
N PRO A 312 -53.10 -0.82 -25.22
CA PRO A 312 -53.70 0.52 -25.25
C PRO A 312 -54.60 0.74 -26.48
N GLU A 313 -55.56 1.65 -26.41
CA GLU A 313 -56.62 1.86 -27.43
C GLU A 313 -56.11 2.08 -28.87
N LYS A 314 -54.89 2.61 -29.05
CA LYS A 314 -54.25 2.82 -30.37
C LYS A 314 -53.12 1.81 -30.63
N SER A 315 -53.35 0.54 -30.32
CA SER A 315 -52.32 -0.49 -30.46
C SER A 315 -52.69 -1.57 -31.47
N LYS A 316 -51.67 -2.08 -32.14
CA LYS A 316 -51.74 -3.23 -33.05
C LYS A 316 -50.72 -4.27 -32.61
N MET A 317 -51.16 -5.52 -32.48
CA MET A 317 -50.23 -6.64 -32.32
C MET A 317 -49.55 -6.97 -33.64
N VAL A 318 -48.24 -7.20 -33.58
CA VAL A 318 -47.40 -7.65 -34.70
C VAL A 318 -46.66 -8.91 -34.27
N ALA A 319 -46.10 -9.67 -35.23
CA ALA A 319 -45.43 -10.94 -34.91
C ALA A 319 -44.31 -10.73 -33.87
N GLY A 320 -44.54 -11.21 -32.64
CA GLY A 320 -43.57 -11.12 -31.55
C GLY A 320 -43.59 -9.82 -30.74
N ALA A 321 -44.41 -8.81 -31.07
CA ALA A 321 -44.39 -7.52 -30.37
C ALA A 321 -45.73 -6.75 -30.45
N CYS A 322 -45.77 -5.58 -29.81
CA CYS A 322 -46.89 -4.65 -29.85
C CYS A 322 -46.45 -3.31 -30.43
N GLN A 323 -47.30 -2.67 -31.23
CA GLN A 323 -47.08 -1.33 -31.77
C GLN A 323 -48.19 -0.41 -31.29
N THR A 324 -47.84 0.70 -30.64
CA THR A 324 -48.81 1.67 -30.11
C THR A 324 -48.50 3.06 -30.64
N TYR A 325 -49.51 3.73 -31.19
CA TYR A 325 -49.35 5.10 -31.70
C TYR A 325 -49.36 6.11 -30.56
N PHE A 326 -48.43 7.06 -30.62
CA PHE A 326 -48.40 8.17 -29.67
C PHE A 326 -49.62 9.09 -29.86
N THR A 327 -50.12 9.65 -28.76
CA THR A 327 -51.23 10.61 -28.75
C THR A 327 -50.73 11.99 -28.38
N ASP A 328 -51.09 13.01 -29.15
CA ASP A 328 -50.71 14.40 -28.90
C ASP A 328 -51.44 14.96 -27.67
N ILE A 329 -50.67 15.56 -26.77
CA ILE A 329 -51.11 16.25 -25.57
C ILE A 329 -50.71 17.72 -25.69
N ALA A 330 -51.71 18.60 -25.70
CA ALA A 330 -51.51 20.05 -25.70
C ALA A 330 -51.61 20.60 -24.27
N THR A 331 -50.62 21.37 -23.84
CA THR A 331 -50.57 22.05 -22.54
C THR A 331 -50.41 23.56 -22.73
N ALA A 332 -50.71 24.35 -21.70
CA ALA A 332 -50.53 25.80 -21.73
C ALA A 332 -49.08 26.26 -22.00
N ARG A 333 -48.08 25.36 -21.84
CA ARG A 333 -46.65 25.65 -21.98
C ARG A 333 -45.99 24.95 -23.19
N GLY A 334 -46.75 24.21 -23.99
CA GLY A 334 -46.26 23.46 -25.17
C GLY A 334 -47.03 22.18 -25.44
N SER A 335 -46.65 21.43 -26.49
CA SER A 335 -47.25 20.13 -26.83
C SER A 335 -46.21 19.01 -26.86
N PHE A 336 -46.65 17.79 -26.55
CA PHE A 336 -45.85 16.58 -26.59
C PHE A 336 -46.71 15.38 -26.98
N GLN A 337 -46.11 14.26 -27.35
CA GLN A 337 -46.86 13.03 -27.65
C GLN A 337 -46.61 11.99 -26.57
N MET A 338 -47.61 11.18 -26.22
CA MET A 338 -47.52 10.21 -25.14
C MET A 338 -48.20 8.86 -25.46
N VAL A 339 -47.67 7.80 -24.86
CA VAL A 339 -48.31 6.49 -24.73
C VAL A 339 -48.39 6.10 -23.25
N ASP A 340 -49.55 5.59 -22.81
CA ASP A 340 -49.75 5.00 -21.49
C ASP A 340 -49.93 3.48 -21.63
N ILE A 341 -49.15 2.71 -20.88
CA ILE A 341 -49.22 1.25 -20.81
C ILE A 341 -49.59 0.83 -19.39
N ASN A 342 -50.81 0.31 -19.21
CA ASN A 342 -51.26 -0.28 -17.95
C ASN A 342 -50.85 -1.76 -17.89
N LEU A 343 -50.13 -2.15 -16.83
CA LEU A 343 -49.63 -3.50 -16.62
C LEU A 343 -50.57 -4.42 -15.82
N GLN A 344 -51.73 -3.91 -15.38
CA GLN A 344 -52.82 -4.68 -14.76
C GLN A 344 -52.38 -5.58 -13.61
N LYS A 345 -51.48 -5.09 -12.73
CA LYS A 345 -50.92 -5.83 -11.57
C LYS A 345 -50.22 -7.15 -11.91
N ARG A 346 -49.82 -7.37 -13.17
CA ARG A 346 -49.10 -8.59 -13.57
C ARG A 346 -47.62 -8.52 -13.16
N LYS A 347 -47.04 -9.68 -12.86
CA LYS A 347 -45.62 -9.83 -12.51
C LYS A 347 -44.79 -9.86 -13.79
N PHE A 348 -44.23 -8.70 -14.16
CA PHE A 348 -43.24 -8.56 -15.22
C PHE A 348 -41.94 -8.02 -14.64
N VAL A 349 -40.82 -8.37 -15.27
CA VAL A 349 -39.49 -7.81 -14.97
C VAL A 349 -39.37 -6.41 -15.57
N GLY A 350 -39.99 -6.18 -16.74
CA GLY A 350 -39.97 -4.88 -17.39
C GLY A 350 -40.64 -4.87 -18.76
N ILE A 351 -40.54 -3.73 -19.45
CA ILE A 351 -40.90 -3.55 -20.85
C ILE A 351 -39.66 -3.17 -21.63
N GLN A 352 -39.44 -3.80 -22.79
CA GLN A 352 -38.51 -3.33 -23.81
C GLN A 352 -39.25 -2.56 -24.90
N PHE A 353 -38.66 -1.50 -25.44
CA PHE A 353 -39.25 -0.74 -26.55
C PHE A 353 -38.22 -0.09 -27.48
N VAL A 354 -38.69 0.27 -28.68
CA VAL A 354 -38.01 1.14 -29.65
C VAL A 354 -39.05 2.07 -30.27
N ILE A 355 -38.63 3.22 -30.80
CA ILE A 355 -39.54 4.22 -31.36
C ILE A 355 -39.31 4.32 -32.86
N TRP A 356 -40.38 4.26 -33.66
CA TRP A 356 -40.34 4.51 -35.09
C TRP A 356 -40.85 5.92 -35.38
N SER A 357 -40.04 6.73 -36.05
CA SER A 357 -40.42 8.09 -36.49
C SER A 357 -39.68 8.46 -37.77
N GLY A 358 -40.38 9.13 -38.70
CA GLY A 358 -39.78 9.70 -39.92
C GLY A 358 -39.07 8.71 -40.84
N GLY A 359 -39.42 7.41 -40.79
CA GLY A 359 -38.77 6.36 -41.59
C GLY A 359 -37.53 5.72 -40.93
N SER A 360 -37.27 5.98 -39.65
CA SER A 360 -36.11 5.46 -38.92
C SER A 360 -36.47 4.87 -37.54
N TRP A 361 -35.69 3.86 -37.11
CA TRP A 361 -35.78 3.29 -35.77
C TRP A 361 -34.87 4.04 -34.80
N ILE A 362 -35.44 4.55 -33.74
CA ILE A 362 -34.74 5.20 -32.64
C ILE A 362 -34.48 4.14 -31.57
N LYS A 363 -33.20 3.98 -31.25
CA LYS A 363 -32.65 2.97 -30.34
C LYS A 363 -31.70 3.64 -29.35
N ASN A 364 -31.51 3.03 -28.19
CA ASN A 364 -30.57 3.51 -27.19
C ASN A 364 -29.15 3.03 -27.54
N ASN A 365 -28.35 3.87 -28.22
CA ASN A 365 -26.96 3.52 -28.61
C ASN A 365 -26.82 2.21 -29.39
N GLY A 366 -27.83 1.86 -30.19
CA GLY A 366 -27.87 0.60 -30.97
C GLY A 366 -28.68 -0.54 -30.33
N GLU A 367 -29.00 -0.43 -29.04
CA GLU A 367 -29.78 -1.38 -28.24
C GLU A 367 -31.25 -0.94 -28.06
N ASN A 368 -32.11 -1.84 -27.60
CA ASN A 368 -33.50 -1.50 -27.25
C ASN A 368 -33.56 -0.68 -25.95
N PHE A 369 -34.59 0.15 -25.77
CA PHE A 369 -34.88 0.77 -24.48
C PHE A 369 -35.48 -0.26 -23.53
N PHE A 370 -35.19 -0.19 -22.24
CA PHE A 370 -35.73 -1.11 -21.22
C PHE A 370 -36.18 -0.36 -19.96
N VAL A 371 -37.36 -0.71 -19.44
CA VAL A 371 -38.00 -0.13 -18.25
C VAL A 371 -38.30 -1.24 -17.26
N GLY A 372 -37.60 -1.26 -16.12
CA GLY A 372 -37.78 -2.25 -15.06
C GLY A 372 -39.00 -1.98 -14.17
N LEU A 373 -39.67 -3.05 -13.73
CA LEU A 373 -40.86 -3.02 -12.87
C LEU A 373 -40.54 -3.69 -11.53
N HIS A 374 -40.44 -2.90 -10.45
CA HIS A 374 -40.29 -3.46 -9.10
C HIS A 374 -41.31 -2.85 -8.12
N PRO A 375 -42.27 -3.65 -7.62
CA PRO A 375 -42.87 -3.49 -6.30
C PRO A 375 -42.12 -4.39 -5.30
N MET A 376 -41.41 -3.80 -4.33
CA MET A 376 -40.75 -4.52 -3.23
C MET A 376 -41.59 -4.42 -1.95
N ASP A 377 -41.82 -5.56 -1.30
CA ASP A 377 -42.37 -5.66 0.06
C ASP A 377 -41.41 -5.01 1.08
N PRO A 378 -41.87 -4.26 2.11
CA PRO A 378 -41.00 -3.42 2.93
C PRO A 378 -40.09 -4.14 3.94
N LYS A 379 -39.97 -5.47 3.92
CA LYS A 379 -39.36 -6.24 5.03
C LYS A 379 -37.98 -6.84 4.78
N ASP A 380 -37.46 -6.86 3.55
CA ASP A 380 -36.11 -7.37 3.28
C ASP A 380 -35.17 -6.25 2.83
N LYS A 381 -34.80 -5.38 3.78
CA LYS A 381 -33.67 -4.46 3.60
C LYS A 381 -32.37 -5.17 3.94
N VAL A 382 -31.76 -5.79 2.94
CA VAL A 382 -30.30 -5.73 2.80
C VAL A 382 -30.05 -4.71 1.70
N ASP A 383 -29.70 -3.51 2.14
CA ASP A 383 -29.51 -2.32 1.32
C ASP A 383 -28.40 -2.57 0.28
N GLY A 384 -28.77 -2.72 -0.99
CA GLY A 384 -27.87 -2.78 -2.12
C GLY A 384 -28.46 -1.92 -3.23
N ASP A 385 -27.69 -0.94 -3.69
CA ASP A 385 -28.06 -0.04 -4.80
C ASP A 385 -28.54 -0.90 -5.99
N ASP A 386 -29.82 -0.79 -6.36
CA ASP A 386 -30.47 -1.57 -7.44
C ASP A 386 -29.69 -1.47 -8.77
N LYS A 387 -28.81 -0.46 -8.90
CA LYS A 387 -27.92 -0.25 -10.04
C LYS A 387 -27.01 -1.44 -10.37
N VAL A 388 -26.55 -2.22 -9.40
CA VAL A 388 -25.55 -3.30 -9.65
C VAL A 388 -26.15 -4.71 -9.52
N LYS A 389 -27.41 -4.82 -9.13
CA LYS A 389 -28.10 -6.11 -8.99
C LYS A 389 -28.09 -6.91 -10.29
N TRP A 390 -28.35 -6.25 -11.43
CA TRP A 390 -28.30 -6.91 -12.74
C TRP A 390 -26.93 -7.54 -13.02
N LEU A 391 -25.84 -6.86 -12.62
CA LEU A 391 -24.48 -7.32 -12.86
C LEU A 391 -24.18 -8.53 -11.97
N LEU A 392 -24.60 -8.50 -10.71
CA LEU A 392 -24.43 -9.64 -9.79
C LEU A 392 -25.24 -10.86 -10.25
N ASP A 393 -26.48 -10.65 -10.70
CA ASP A 393 -27.33 -11.70 -11.25
C ASP A 393 -26.70 -12.29 -12.53
N GLU A 394 -26.15 -11.44 -13.41
CA GLU A 394 -25.48 -11.86 -14.63
C GLU A 394 -24.19 -12.64 -14.34
N ILE A 395 -23.36 -12.18 -13.40
CA ILE A 395 -22.16 -12.90 -12.93
C ILE A 395 -22.56 -14.27 -12.39
N SER A 396 -23.60 -14.33 -11.55
CA SER A 396 -24.09 -15.58 -10.97
C SER A 396 -24.59 -16.56 -12.03
N CYS A 397 -25.37 -16.06 -13.00
CA CYS A 397 -25.92 -16.87 -14.09
C CYS A 397 -24.80 -17.42 -15.00
N ARG A 398 -23.81 -16.59 -15.33
CA ARG A 398 -22.71 -16.95 -16.24
C ARG A 398 -21.55 -17.67 -15.55
N GLU A 399 -21.55 -17.81 -14.22
CA GLU A 399 -20.52 -18.55 -13.50
C GLU A 399 -20.40 -20.02 -13.98
N LYS A 400 -21.51 -20.64 -14.40
CA LYS A 400 -21.52 -21.99 -15.01
C LYS A 400 -20.73 -22.05 -16.33
N GLU A 401 -20.73 -20.97 -17.10
CA GLU A 401 -19.92 -20.86 -18.31
C GLU A 401 -18.46 -20.54 -17.95
N ALA A 402 -18.26 -19.65 -16.97
CA ALA A 402 -16.94 -19.23 -16.49
C ALA A 402 -16.12 -20.36 -15.85
N GLU A 403 -16.76 -21.33 -15.17
CA GLU A 403 -16.07 -22.46 -14.55
C GLU A 403 -15.44 -23.43 -15.56
N ARG A 404 -15.81 -23.36 -16.85
CA ARG A 404 -15.22 -24.20 -17.90
C ARG A 404 -13.72 -23.97 -18.00
N SER A 405 -13.26 -22.73 -18.06
CA SER A 405 -11.84 -22.37 -17.99
C SER A 405 -11.62 -20.89 -17.68
N LEU A 406 -10.42 -20.56 -17.19
CA LEU A 406 -10.02 -19.16 -16.96
C LEU A 406 -10.13 -18.28 -18.22
N MET A 407 -9.93 -18.86 -19.42
CA MET A 407 -10.16 -18.15 -20.69
C MET A 407 -11.61 -17.66 -20.82
N HIS A 408 -12.60 -18.51 -20.53
CA HIS A 408 -14.01 -18.12 -20.56
C HIS A 408 -14.28 -17.05 -19.50
N ARG A 409 -13.80 -17.26 -18.27
CA ARG A 409 -13.97 -16.30 -17.17
C ARG A 409 -13.43 -14.92 -17.52
N PHE A 410 -12.21 -14.82 -18.08
CA PHE A 410 -11.64 -13.53 -18.45
C PHE A 410 -12.37 -12.86 -19.63
N ASN A 411 -12.89 -13.63 -20.58
CA ASN A 411 -13.72 -13.08 -21.66
C ASN A 411 -15.04 -12.52 -21.13
N ILE A 412 -15.72 -13.26 -20.25
CA ILE A 412 -16.95 -12.80 -19.59
C ILE A 412 -16.64 -11.57 -18.73
N ALA A 413 -15.57 -11.60 -17.95
CA ALA A 413 -15.15 -10.46 -17.13
C ALA A 413 -14.86 -9.22 -17.99
N ALA A 414 -14.19 -9.37 -19.14
CA ALA A 414 -13.95 -8.26 -20.06
C ALA A 414 -15.25 -7.68 -20.63
N GLU A 415 -16.18 -8.53 -21.05
CA GLU A 415 -17.50 -8.11 -21.54
C GLU A 415 -18.30 -7.37 -20.47
N LEU A 416 -18.42 -7.94 -19.26
CA LEU A 416 -19.17 -7.35 -18.17
C LEU A 416 -18.54 -6.05 -17.67
N THR A 417 -17.21 -5.98 -17.62
CA THR A 417 -16.48 -4.75 -17.25
C THR A 417 -16.72 -3.64 -18.28
N GLU A 418 -16.75 -3.98 -19.57
CA GLU A 418 -17.04 -3.00 -20.62
C GLU A 418 -18.46 -2.44 -20.51
N ARG A 419 -19.43 -3.26 -20.09
CA ARG A 419 -20.83 -2.87 -19.85
C ARG A 419 -20.97 -2.01 -18.59
N CYS A 420 -20.34 -2.40 -17.48
CA CYS A 420 -20.56 -1.74 -16.19
C CYS A 420 -19.62 -0.54 -15.92
N LYS A 421 -18.63 -0.26 -16.77
CA LYS A 421 -17.69 0.88 -16.58
C LYS A 421 -18.36 2.26 -16.49
N GLY A 422 -19.61 2.39 -16.92
CA GLY A 422 -20.39 3.63 -16.86
C GLY A 422 -21.29 3.76 -15.63
N GLU A 423 -21.41 2.70 -14.81
CA GLU A 423 -22.37 2.62 -13.70
C GLU A 423 -21.82 3.10 -12.35
N GLY A 424 -20.62 3.70 -12.37
CA GLY A 424 -19.90 4.16 -11.19
C GLY A 424 -19.07 3.06 -10.50
N GLU A 425 -18.54 3.38 -9.33
CA GLU A 425 -17.57 2.54 -8.60
C GLU A 425 -18.10 1.13 -8.28
N LEU A 426 -19.39 1.00 -8.00
CA LEU A 426 -20.00 -0.26 -7.57
C LEU A 426 -19.92 -1.36 -8.65
N GLY A 427 -20.01 -1.02 -9.93
CA GLY A 427 -19.88 -1.99 -11.03
C GLY A 427 -18.48 -2.61 -11.07
N LEU A 428 -17.44 -1.79 -10.95
CA LEU A 428 -16.06 -2.25 -10.91
C LEU A 428 -15.75 -3.01 -9.61
N ILE A 429 -16.36 -2.61 -8.48
CA ILE A 429 -16.24 -3.35 -7.21
C ILE A 429 -16.80 -4.77 -7.35
N ALA A 430 -17.94 -4.95 -8.01
CA ALA A 430 -18.50 -6.28 -8.26
C ALA A 430 -17.53 -7.18 -9.06
N ILE A 431 -16.92 -6.64 -10.13
CA ILE A 431 -15.88 -7.34 -10.90
C ILE A 431 -14.66 -7.65 -10.02
N MET A 432 -14.22 -6.70 -9.19
CA MET A 432 -13.11 -6.89 -8.25
C MET A 432 -13.37 -8.04 -7.27
N VAL A 433 -14.55 -8.08 -6.67
CA VAL A 433 -14.94 -9.16 -5.74
C VAL A 433 -14.96 -10.50 -6.48
N TRP A 434 -15.49 -10.55 -7.69
CA TRP A 434 -15.53 -11.76 -8.50
C TRP A 434 -14.12 -12.28 -8.84
N MET A 435 -13.22 -11.40 -9.29
CA MET A 435 -11.83 -11.77 -9.57
C MET A 435 -11.07 -12.16 -8.30
N ARG A 436 -11.37 -11.54 -7.16
CA ARG A 436 -10.81 -11.94 -5.86
C ARG A 436 -11.25 -13.35 -5.46
N PHE A 437 -12.53 -13.68 -5.61
CA PHE A 437 -13.03 -15.04 -5.33
C PHE A 437 -12.36 -16.08 -6.23
N MET A 438 -12.11 -15.75 -7.50
CA MET A 438 -11.28 -16.57 -8.39
C MET A 438 -9.87 -16.74 -7.81
N ALA A 439 -9.16 -15.64 -7.50
CA ALA A 439 -7.79 -15.69 -7.01
C ALA A 439 -7.65 -16.45 -5.68
N CYS A 440 -8.65 -16.38 -4.80
CA CYS A 440 -8.70 -17.09 -3.52
C CYS A 440 -9.17 -18.56 -3.63
N ARG A 441 -9.37 -19.10 -4.85
CA ARG A 441 -9.87 -20.46 -5.10
C ARG A 441 -11.27 -20.75 -4.55
N HIS A 442 -12.09 -19.72 -4.35
CA HIS A 442 -13.51 -19.89 -4.02
C HIS A 442 -14.35 -20.26 -5.24
N LEU A 443 -13.83 -20.01 -6.45
CA LEU A 443 -14.46 -20.35 -7.72
C LEU A 443 -13.68 -21.44 -8.44
N THR A 444 -14.38 -22.29 -9.16
CA THR A 444 -13.78 -23.34 -9.99
C THR A 444 -13.08 -22.71 -11.20
N TRP A 445 -11.80 -23.02 -11.39
CA TRP A 445 -11.02 -22.46 -12.50
C TRP A 445 -11.19 -23.21 -13.83
N ASN A 446 -11.54 -24.49 -13.76
CA ASN A 446 -11.66 -25.36 -14.92
C ASN A 446 -12.53 -26.58 -14.58
N LYS A 447 -13.34 -26.99 -15.56
CA LYS A 447 -14.23 -28.13 -15.45
C LYS A 447 -14.50 -28.73 -16.82
N ASN A 448 -13.95 -29.91 -17.05
CA ASN A 448 -14.08 -30.71 -18.27
C ASN A 448 -13.87 -29.91 -19.57
N TYR A 449 -12.86 -29.05 -19.61
CA TYR A 449 -12.57 -28.25 -20.82
C TYR A 449 -11.06 -28.10 -21.05
N ASN A 450 -10.63 -28.39 -22.27
CA ASN A 450 -9.23 -28.22 -22.67
C ASN A 450 -9.04 -26.88 -23.37
N VAL A 451 -8.11 -26.08 -22.87
CA VAL A 451 -7.76 -24.77 -23.42
C VAL A 451 -6.26 -24.61 -23.45
N LYS A 452 -5.72 -24.11 -24.57
CA LYS A 452 -4.28 -23.91 -24.70
C LYS A 452 -3.82 -22.75 -23.81
N PRO A 453 -2.63 -22.83 -23.18
CA PRO A 453 -2.07 -21.72 -22.41
C PRO A 453 -2.06 -20.36 -23.13
N ARG A 454 -1.81 -20.35 -24.45
CA ARG A 454 -1.88 -19.14 -25.28
C ARG A 454 -3.27 -18.48 -25.27
N GLU A 455 -4.35 -19.25 -25.32
CA GLU A 455 -5.72 -18.73 -25.34
C GLU A 455 -6.11 -18.11 -23.99
N ILE A 456 -5.68 -18.72 -22.88
CA ILE A 456 -5.85 -18.12 -21.54
C ILE A 456 -5.08 -16.80 -21.46
N SER A 457 -3.81 -16.82 -21.86
CA SER A 457 -2.93 -15.64 -21.85
C SER A 457 -3.47 -14.48 -22.70
N GLU A 458 -4.06 -14.79 -23.85
CA GLU A 458 -4.69 -13.81 -24.75
C GLU A 458 -5.98 -13.23 -24.18
N ALA A 459 -6.87 -14.07 -23.62
CA ALA A 459 -8.10 -13.60 -22.95
C ALA A 459 -7.78 -12.70 -21.76
N GLN A 460 -6.78 -13.07 -20.98
CA GLN A 460 -6.29 -12.30 -19.84
C GLN A 460 -5.66 -10.97 -20.28
N ASP A 461 -4.89 -10.96 -21.38
CA ASP A 461 -4.34 -9.73 -21.96
C ASP A 461 -5.44 -8.78 -22.44
N ARG A 462 -6.51 -9.29 -23.07
CA ARG A 462 -7.68 -8.47 -23.45
C ARG A 462 -8.31 -7.81 -22.23
N PHE A 463 -8.52 -8.57 -21.16
CA PHE A 463 -9.10 -8.05 -19.93
C PHE A 463 -8.21 -6.99 -19.27
N THR A 464 -6.91 -7.25 -19.11
CA THR A 464 -5.99 -6.27 -18.51
C THR A 464 -5.77 -5.04 -19.40
N ASN A 465 -5.85 -5.19 -20.72
CA ASN A 465 -5.83 -4.06 -21.65
C ASN A 465 -7.11 -3.22 -21.58
N LEU A 466 -8.26 -3.78 -21.23
CA LEU A 466 -9.47 -3.01 -20.95
C LEU A 466 -9.32 -2.23 -19.64
N LEU A 467 -8.86 -2.89 -18.58
CA LEU A 467 -8.60 -2.27 -17.28
C LEU A 467 -7.63 -1.08 -17.39
N GLN A 468 -6.55 -1.20 -18.18
CA GLN A 468 -5.62 -0.07 -18.38
C GLN A 468 -6.31 1.16 -19.03
N LYS A 469 -7.30 0.94 -19.91
CA LYS A 469 -8.04 2.02 -20.58
C LYS A 469 -8.95 2.70 -19.59
N ILE A 470 -9.61 1.92 -18.72
CA ILE A 470 -10.45 2.44 -17.63
C ILE A 470 -9.58 3.27 -16.67
N TYR A 471 -8.45 2.72 -16.19
CA TYR A 471 -7.49 3.43 -15.35
C TYR A 471 -7.05 4.80 -15.93
N SER A 472 -6.83 4.84 -17.24
CA SER A 472 -6.39 6.07 -17.93
C SER A 472 -7.52 7.08 -18.14
N SER A 473 -8.75 6.62 -18.37
CA SER A 473 -9.91 7.46 -18.71
C SER A 473 -10.74 7.91 -17.51
N GLN A 474 -10.72 7.15 -16.42
CA GLN A 474 -11.55 7.36 -15.23
C GLN A 474 -10.66 7.48 -13.98
N PRO A 475 -10.25 8.71 -13.60
CA PRO A 475 -9.36 8.92 -12.45
C PRO A 475 -9.92 8.43 -11.11
N ASN A 476 -11.24 8.48 -10.93
CA ASN A 476 -11.89 8.08 -9.67
C ASN A 476 -11.86 6.55 -9.47
N ASP A 477 -11.89 5.79 -10.56
CA ASP A 477 -11.95 4.33 -10.54
C ASP A 477 -10.56 3.65 -10.50
N ARG A 478 -9.48 4.45 -10.50
CA ARG A 478 -8.09 3.96 -10.62
C ARG A 478 -7.70 2.91 -9.58
N GLU A 479 -8.09 3.11 -8.32
CA GLU A 479 -7.74 2.16 -7.27
C GLU A 479 -8.53 0.87 -7.38
N ILE A 480 -9.83 0.93 -7.70
CA ILE A 480 -10.64 -0.27 -7.90
C ILE A 480 -10.07 -1.08 -9.05
N VAL A 481 -9.71 -0.41 -10.16
CA VAL A 481 -9.02 -1.05 -11.29
C VAL A 481 -7.70 -1.68 -10.88
N ARG A 482 -6.88 -0.96 -10.10
CA ARG A 482 -5.60 -1.46 -9.58
C ARG A 482 -5.80 -2.70 -8.69
N LEU A 483 -6.85 -2.74 -7.86
CA LEU A 483 -7.23 -3.89 -7.05
C LEU A 483 -7.69 -5.07 -7.92
N ILE A 484 -8.50 -4.84 -8.97
CA ILE A 484 -8.86 -5.90 -9.93
C ILE A 484 -7.58 -6.49 -10.55
N MET A 485 -6.68 -5.62 -11.01
CA MET A 485 -5.41 -6.03 -11.62
C MET A 485 -4.50 -6.80 -10.66
N ALA A 486 -4.62 -6.61 -9.34
CA ALA A 486 -3.86 -7.38 -8.35
C ALA A 486 -4.31 -8.85 -8.23
N PHE A 487 -5.55 -9.18 -8.65
CA PHE A 487 -6.10 -10.53 -8.61
C PHE A 487 -5.97 -11.29 -9.93
N VAL A 488 -5.43 -10.65 -10.98
CA VAL A 488 -5.22 -11.25 -12.29
C VAL A 488 -3.78 -11.09 -12.72
N GLY A 489 -3.20 -12.10 -13.38
CA GLY A 489 -1.88 -11.94 -13.98
C GLY A 489 -1.88 -11.00 -15.19
N ARG A 490 -0.70 -10.69 -15.72
CA ARG A 490 -0.56 -9.75 -16.84
C ARG A 490 -1.19 -10.24 -18.14
N GLY A 491 -1.06 -11.54 -18.43
CA GLY A 491 -1.34 -12.09 -19.75
C GLY A 491 -0.35 -11.64 -20.82
N GLY A 492 -0.60 -12.04 -22.06
CA GLY A 492 0.17 -11.63 -23.23
C GLY A 492 -0.25 -12.33 -24.52
N GLN A 493 0.06 -11.70 -25.65
CA GLN A 493 -0.20 -12.24 -26.99
C GLN A 493 0.91 -13.18 -27.45
N GLY A 494 0.58 -14.03 -28.44
CA GLY A 494 1.55 -14.86 -29.15
C GLY A 494 2.24 -15.89 -28.27
N ASP A 495 3.58 -15.81 -28.19
CA ASP A 495 4.42 -16.85 -27.60
C ASP A 495 4.40 -16.85 -26.06
N VAL A 496 3.93 -15.77 -25.41
CA VAL A 496 3.98 -15.62 -23.95
C VAL A 496 3.31 -16.79 -23.22
N GLY A 497 2.08 -17.14 -23.62
CA GLY A 497 1.40 -18.32 -23.07
C GLY A 497 1.93 -19.64 -23.64
N GLN A 498 2.37 -19.67 -24.90
CA GLN A 498 2.85 -20.89 -25.55
C GLN A 498 4.15 -21.41 -24.91
N ARG A 499 5.03 -20.51 -24.45
CA ARG A 499 6.27 -20.85 -23.73
C ARG A 499 6.04 -21.75 -22.51
N ILE A 500 4.90 -21.62 -21.83
CA ILE A 500 4.53 -22.51 -20.71
C ILE A 500 4.53 -23.98 -21.16
N ARG A 501 4.00 -24.26 -22.36
CA ARG A 501 3.93 -25.61 -22.91
C ARG A 501 5.25 -26.07 -23.52
N ASP A 502 5.98 -25.18 -24.17
CA ASP A 502 7.20 -25.54 -24.88
C ASP A 502 8.38 -25.76 -23.92
N GLU A 503 8.53 -24.90 -22.90
CA GLU A 503 9.65 -24.96 -21.97
C GLU A 503 9.57 -26.18 -21.04
N ILE A 504 8.37 -26.63 -20.63
CA ILE A 504 8.24 -27.84 -19.81
C ILE A 504 8.73 -29.09 -20.55
N LEU A 505 8.49 -29.18 -21.86
CA LEU A 505 9.00 -30.27 -22.70
C LEU A 505 10.54 -30.23 -22.80
N VAL A 506 11.11 -29.03 -22.88
CA VAL A 506 12.58 -28.84 -22.87
C VAL A 506 13.18 -29.28 -21.54
N ILE A 507 12.56 -28.91 -20.41
CA ILE A 507 12.99 -29.35 -19.07
C ILE A 507 12.98 -30.87 -18.97
N GLN A 508 11.87 -31.51 -19.34
CA GLN A 508 11.73 -32.97 -19.27
C GLN A 508 12.77 -33.69 -20.15
N ARG A 509 13.07 -33.16 -21.34
CA ARG A 509 14.07 -33.71 -22.26
C ARG A 509 15.50 -33.53 -21.73
N ASN A 510 15.85 -32.33 -21.26
CA ASN A 510 17.22 -32.02 -20.83
C ASN A 510 17.60 -32.75 -19.54
N ASN A 511 16.62 -33.06 -18.70
CA ASN A 511 16.83 -33.67 -17.38
C ASN A 511 16.36 -35.13 -17.29
N ASP A 512 15.99 -35.72 -18.43
CA ASP A 512 15.53 -37.11 -18.54
C ASP A 512 14.43 -37.48 -17.51
N CYS A 513 13.44 -36.60 -17.35
CA CYS A 513 12.39 -36.72 -16.33
C CYS A 513 10.97 -36.74 -16.92
N LYS A 514 10.80 -37.36 -18.09
CA LYS A 514 9.51 -37.45 -18.81
C LYS A 514 8.46 -38.39 -18.18
N THR A 515 8.68 -38.95 -17.00
CA THR A 515 7.80 -39.97 -16.42
C THR A 515 7.27 -39.56 -15.05
N GLY A 516 6.24 -40.25 -14.59
CA GLY A 516 5.60 -39.99 -13.30
C GLY A 516 5.02 -38.57 -13.21
N MET A 517 5.30 -37.88 -12.11
CA MET A 517 4.72 -36.59 -11.77
C MET A 517 4.94 -35.52 -12.85
N MET A 518 6.12 -35.50 -13.48
CA MET A 518 6.44 -34.48 -14.49
C MET A 518 5.59 -34.62 -15.75
N GLU A 519 5.22 -35.84 -16.13
CA GLU A 519 4.33 -36.06 -17.28
C GLU A 519 2.89 -35.72 -16.94
N GLU A 520 2.43 -36.12 -15.75
CA GLU A 520 1.11 -35.73 -15.24
C GLU A 520 0.96 -34.21 -15.19
N TRP A 521 1.99 -33.50 -14.71
CA TRP A 521 1.99 -32.04 -14.66
C TRP A 521 2.04 -31.41 -16.06
N HIS A 522 2.84 -31.95 -16.99
CA HIS A 522 2.85 -31.51 -18.38
C HIS A 522 1.47 -31.68 -19.04
N GLN A 523 0.80 -32.83 -18.85
CA GLN A 523 -0.56 -33.06 -19.34
C GLN A 523 -1.55 -32.06 -18.73
N LYS A 524 -1.43 -31.75 -17.43
CA LYS A 524 -2.23 -30.73 -16.77
C LYS A 524 -2.01 -29.35 -17.41
N LEU A 525 -0.77 -28.93 -17.61
CA LEU A 525 -0.41 -27.63 -18.20
C LEU A 525 -0.93 -27.47 -19.63
N HIS A 526 -0.84 -28.55 -20.43
CA HIS A 526 -1.29 -28.57 -21.81
C HIS A 526 -2.82 -28.41 -21.93
N ASN A 527 -3.57 -29.04 -21.02
CA ASN A 527 -5.03 -28.98 -21.02
C ASN A 527 -5.57 -27.72 -20.32
N ASN A 528 -4.98 -27.31 -19.20
CA ASN A 528 -5.36 -26.10 -18.49
C ASN A 528 -4.25 -25.62 -17.53
N THR A 529 -3.49 -24.61 -17.94
CA THR A 529 -2.57 -23.92 -17.04
C THR A 529 -3.32 -22.99 -16.07
N SER A 530 -2.80 -22.83 -14.87
CA SER A 530 -3.43 -22.04 -13.79
C SER A 530 -2.37 -21.46 -12.83
N PRO A 531 -2.74 -20.49 -11.97
CA PRO A 531 -1.84 -19.96 -10.95
C PRO A 531 -1.21 -21.02 -10.02
N ASP A 532 -1.90 -22.14 -9.77
CA ASP A 532 -1.36 -23.27 -9.00
C ASP A 532 -0.06 -23.86 -9.57
N ASP A 533 0.20 -23.71 -10.87
CA ASP A 533 1.43 -24.20 -11.51
C ASP A 533 2.69 -23.48 -11.00
N ILE A 534 2.56 -22.21 -10.58
CA ILE A 534 3.66 -21.47 -9.93
C ILE A 534 4.07 -22.18 -8.64
N ILE A 535 3.07 -22.55 -7.83
CA ILE A 535 3.30 -23.19 -6.52
C ILE A 535 3.85 -24.60 -6.70
N ILE A 536 3.36 -25.35 -7.70
CA ILE A 536 3.90 -26.68 -8.04
C ILE A 536 5.39 -26.54 -8.41
N CYS A 537 5.74 -25.57 -9.24
CA CYS A 537 7.13 -25.30 -9.62
C CYS A 537 8.00 -24.87 -8.43
N GLU A 538 7.50 -23.99 -7.56
CA GLU A 538 8.19 -23.58 -6.32
C GLU A 538 8.41 -24.76 -5.36
N ALA A 539 7.43 -25.66 -5.23
CA ALA A 539 7.56 -26.88 -4.44
C ALA A 539 8.62 -27.83 -5.00
N LEU A 540 8.71 -27.98 -6.33
CA LEU A 540 9.77 -28.75 -6.98
C LEU A 540 11.15 -28.12 -6.75
N LEU A 541 11.27 -26.79 -6.84
CA LEU A 541 12.52 -26.10 -6.54
C LEU A 541 12.94 -26.29 -5.07
N ASN A 542 11.99 -26.22 -4.13
CA ASN A 542 12.29 -26.46 -2.71
C ASN A 542 12.67 -27.92 -2.45
N TYR A 543 11.98 -28.87 -3.08
CA TYR A 543 12.33 -30.30 -3.07
C TYR A 543 13.78 -30.54 -3.49
N ILE A 544 14.21 -29.94 -4.59
CA ILE A 544 15.58 -30.05 -5.11
C ILE A 544 16.59 -29.40 -4.15
N ARG A 545 16.30 -28.18 -3.66
CA ARG A 545 17.17 -27.44 -2.71
C ARG A 545 17.39 -28.22 -1.42
N CYS A 546 16.35 -28.87 -0.89
CA CYS A 546 16.41 -29.69 0.31
C CYS A 546 17.01 -31.09 0.10
N GLY A 547 17.59 -31.39 -1.08
CA GLY A 547 18.22 -32.67 -1.36
C GLY A 547 17.21 -33.79 -1.61
N PHE A 548 16.13 -33.49 -2.34
CA PHE A 548 15.07 -34.44 -2.71
C PHE A 548 14.30 -35.02 -1.51
N LYS A 549 14.07 -34.20 -0.48
CA LYS A 549 13.22 -34.57 0.66
C LYS A 549 11.75 -34.34 0.33
N ILE A 550 10.97 -35.42 0.25
CA ILE A 550 9.54 -35.36 -0.13
C ILE A 550 8.71 -34.53 0.87
N ASP A 551 9.10 -34.49 2.14
CA ASP A 551 8.43 -33.66 3.15
C ASP A 551 8.49 -32.17 2.80
N ALA A 552 9.62 -31.69 2.27
CA ALA A 552 9.78 -30.29 1.87
C ALA A 552 8.87 -29.93 0.68
N TYR A 553 8.67 -30.89 -0.25
CA TYR A 553 7.73 -30.75 -1.37
C TYR A 553 6.30 -30.59 -0.84
N TRP A 554 5.83 -31.54 -0.04
CA TRP A 554 4.46 -31.52 0.49
C TRP A 554 4.22 -30.35 1.46
N GLN A 555 5.20 -29.98 2.27
CA GLN A 555 5.11 -28.80 3.14
C GLN A 555 4.89 -27.53 2.31
N THR A 556 5.64 -27.35 1.23
CA THR A 556 5.52 -26.17 0.35
C THR A 556 4.14 -26.10 -0.29
N LEU A 557 3.63 -27.22 -0.80
CA LEU A 557 2.30 -27.29 -1.40
C LEU A 557 1.19 -27.02 -0.38
N ASN A 558 1.24 -27.68 0.78
CA ASN A 558 0.22 -27.55 1.83
C ASN A 558 0.16 -26.14 2.41
N CYS A 559 1.30 -25.46 2.58
CA CYS A 559 1.33 -24.05 3.02
C CYS A 559 0.61 -23.09 2.07
N HIS A 560 0.41 -23.47 0.80
CA HIS A 560 -0.32 -22.68 -0.19
C HIS A 560 -1.72 -23.24 -0.52
N GLY A 561 -2.20 -24.22 0.26
CA GLY A 561 -3.53 -24.82 0.11
C GLY A 561 -3.62 -25.90 -0.98
N LEU A 562 -2.50 -26.43 -1.47
CA LEU A 562 -2.49 -27.53 -2.44
C LEU A 562 -2.26 -28.88 -1.75
N SER A 563 -3.35 -29.55 -1.40
CA SER A 563 -3.30 -30.91 -0.86
C SER A 563 -3.15 -31.97 -1.95
N LYS A 564 -2.75 -33.19 -1.57
CA LYS A 564 -2.73 -34.35 -2.48
C LYS A 564 -4.09 -34.62 -3.12
N GLN A 565 -5.18 -34.44 -2.36
CA GLN A 565 -6.55 -34.57 -2.87
C GLN A 565 -6.88 -33.50 -3.91
N LYS A 566 -6.40 -32.27 -3.70
CA LYS A 566 -6.60 -31.17 -4.66
C LYS A 566 -5.87 -31.45 -5.98
N LEU A 567 -4.61 -31.92 -5.93
CA LEU A 567 -3.86 -32.29 -7.13
C LEU A 567 -4.51 -33.44 -7.90
N ALA A 568 -5.10 -34.41 -7.19
CA ALA A 568 -5.85 -35.50 -7.80
C ALA A 568 -7.21 -35.07 -8.37
N SER A 569 -7.75 -33.92 -7.94
CA SER A 569 -9.06 -33.41 -8.37
C SER A 569 -9.04 -32.63 -9.69
N TYR A 570 -7.86 -32.33 -10.24
CA TYR A 570 -7.77 -31.68 -11.55
C TYR A 570 -8.31 -32.59 -12.66
N ASP A 571 -8.88 -32.00 -13.71
CA ASP A 571 -9.30 -32.72 -14.94
C ASP A 571 -8.21 -33.65 -15.49
N ARG A 572 -6.94 -33.23 -15.33
CA ARG A 572 -5.74 -34.05 -15.50
C ARG A 572 -5.04 -34.20 -14.14
N PRO A 573 -5.28 -35.32 -13.43
CA PRO A 573 -4.76 -35.52 -12.09
C PRO A 573 -3.24 -35.56 -12.06
N ILE A 574 -2.68 -34.99 -10.98
CA ILE A 574 -1.28 -35.22 -10.57
C ILE A 574 -1.33 -36.09 -9.31
N VAL A 575 -0.89 -37.33 -9.44
CA VAL A 575 -1.00 -38.38 -8.41
C VAL A 575 0.34 -38.95 -8.00
N SER A 576 1.32 -38.90 -8.90
CA SER A 576 2.68 -39.37 -8.67
C SER A 576 3.50 -38.34 -7.88
N GLU A 577 4.48 -38.83 -7.12
CA GLU A 577 5.47 -37.97 -6.45
C GLU A 577 6.67 -37.67 -7.36
N PRO A 578 7.33 -36.51 -7.19
CA PRO A 578 8.51 -36.16 -7.99
C PRO A 578 9.69 -37.09 -7.68
N ARG A 579 10.26 -37.68 -8.72
CA ARG A 579 11.46 -38.53 -8.64
C ARG A 579 12.47 -38.06 -9.66
N PHE A 580 13.57 -37.49 -9.18
CA PHE A 580 14.64 -36.94 -10.01
C PHE A 580 15.95 -37.65 -9.71
N ARG A 581 16.84 -37.68 -10.69
CA ARG A 581 18.20 -38.18 -10.50
C ARG A 581 19.03 -37.15 -9.73
N ALA A 582 19.92 -37.63 -8.87
CA ALA A 582 20.73 -36.76 -8.02
C ALA A 582 21.74 -35.90 -8.82
N ASP A 583 22.24 -36.43 -9.95
CA ASP A 583 23.15 -35.73 -10.85
C ASP A 583 22.48 -34.61 -11.66
N ALA A 584 21.16 -34.71 -11.90
CA ALA A 584 20.37 -33.68 -12.55
C ALA A 584 20.02 -32.48 -11.64
N LYS A 585 20.50 -32.44 -10.39
CA LYS A 585 20.15 -31.41 -9.40
C LYS A 585 20.41 -29.98 -9.91
N GLU A 586 21.60 -29.73 -10.44
CA GLU A 586 22.01 -28.39 -10.88
C GLU A 586 21.25 -27.94 -12.14
N SER A 587 21.13 -28.84 -13.12
CA SER A 587 20.40 -28.58 -14.36
C SER A 587 18.91 -28.37 -14.11
N LEU A 588 18.27 -29.20 -13.28
CA LEU A 588 16.88 -29.03 -12.88
C LEU A 588 16.66 -27.72 -12.12
N THR A 589 17.55 -27.37 -11.20
CA THR A 589 17.46 -26.12 -10.45
C THR A 589 17.46 -24.93 -11.40
N ARG A 590 18.40 -24.91 -12.35
CA ARG A 590 18.49 -23.84 -13.35
C ARG A 590 17.25 -23.79 -14.24
N ASP A 591 16.87 -24.92 -14.84
CA ASP A 591 15.81 -24.96 -15.85
C ASP A 591 14.42 -24.69 -15.22
N LEU A 592 14.13 -25.23 -14.03
CA LEU A 592 12.89 -24.93 -13.30
C LEU A 592 12.86 -23.49 -12.77
N THR A 593 14.01 -22.90 -12.41
CA THR A 593 14.06 -21.48 -12.02
C THR A 593 13.69 -20.58 -13.20
N MET A 594 14.18 -20.88 -14.40
CA MET A 594 13.77 -20.16 -15.61
C MET A 594 12.30 -20.38 -15.95
N TYR A 595 11.82 -21.62 -15.81
CA TYR A 595 10.42 -21.94 -16.06
C TYR A 595 9.47 -21.24 -15.08
N LEU A 596 9.86 -21.11 -13.81
CA LEU A 596 9.11 -20.37 -12.81
C LEU A 596 8.91 -18.90 -13.24
N LYS A 597 9.93 -18.26 -13.83
CA LYS A 597 9.80 -16.91 -14.39
C LYS A 597 8.75 -16.85 -15.50
N THR A 598 8.75 -17.84 -16.40
CA THR A 598 7.73 -17.95 -17.46
C THR A 598 6.32 -18.08 -16.90
N LEU A 599 6.12 -18.94 -15.90
CA LEU A 599 4.81 -19.10 -15.24
C LEU A 599 4.36 -17.81 -14.55
N LYS A 600 5.26 -17.15 -13.81
CA LYS A 600 4.97 -15.89 -13.10
C LYS A 600 4.65 -14.75 -14.04
N ALA A 601 5.36 -14.64 -15.17
CA ALA A 601 5.09 -13.60 -16.17
C ALA A 601 3.66 -13.65 -16.75
N VAL A 602 3.03 -14.83 -16.77
CA VAL A 602 1.64 -15.01 -17.25
C VAL A 602 0.64 -14.93 -16.11
N HIS A 603 0.84 -15.72 -15.06
CA HIS A 603 -0.16 -15.95 -14.01
C HIS A 603 -0.03 -15.06 -12.79
N SER A 604 1.13 -14.42 -12.56
CA SER A 604 1.35 -13.56 -11.39
C SER A 604 1.41 -12.09 -11.77
N GLY A 605 0.37 -11.33 -11.40
CA GLY A 605 0.34 -9.87 -11.60
C GLY A 605 1.23 -9.13 -10.60
N ALA A 606 1.52 -9.75 -9.46
CA ALA A 606 2.23 -9.13 -8.35
C ALA A 606 3.69 -9.59 -8.20
N ASP A 607 4.25 -10.30 -9.20
CA ASP A 607 5.64 -10.73 -9.18
C ASP A 607 6.59 -9.60 -9.56
N LEU A 608 7.44 -9.19 -8.61
CA LEU A 608 8.31 -8.03 -8.76
C LEU A 608 9.39 -8.23 -9.83
N GLU A 609 9.99 -9.42 -9.90
CA GLU A 609 11.04 -9.71 -10.88
C GLU A 609 10.49 -9.65 -12.31
N SER A 610 9.34 -10.31 -12.54
CA SER A 610 8.66 -10.28 -13.85
C SER A 610 8.24 -8.86 -14.26
N ALA A 611 7.77 -8.04 -13.31
CA ALA A 611 7.36 -6.67 -13.59
C ALA A 611 8.56 -5.77 -13.95
N ILE A 612 9.69 -5.91 -13.24
CA ILE A 612 10.93 -5.19 -13.55
C ILE A 612 11.46 -5.59 -14.93
N GLU A 613 11.57 -6.89 -15.22
CA GLU A 613 12.05 -7.39 -16.52
C GLU A 613 11.19 -6.83 -17.67
N THR A 614 9.88 -6.73 -17.46
CA THR A 614 8.95 -6.17 -18.45
C THR A 614 9.16 -4.66 -18.66
N CYS A 615 9.38 -3.89 -17.59
CA CYS A 615 9.57 -2.44 -17.67
C CYS A 615 10.95 -2.01 -18.19
N TYR A 616 12.00 -2.81 -17.96
CA TYR A 616 13.40 -2.46 -18.17
C TYR A 616 14.11 -3.21 -19.31
N LYS A 617 13.36 -3.79 -20.27
CA LYS A 617 13.91 -4.49 -21.46
C LYS A 617 15.18 -3.81 -22.00
N GLY A 618 16.37 -4.34 -21.66
CA GLY A 618 17.66 -3.82 -22.12
C GLY A 618 18.73 -3.50 -21.06
N HIS A 619 18.44 -3.48 -19.76
CA HIS A 619 19.49 -3.38 -18.74
C HIS A 619 19.29 -4.41 -17.62
N ASN A 620 20.20 -5.40 -17.56
CA ASN A 620 20.40 -6.22 -16.38
C ASN A 620 20.91 -5.34 -15.23
N SER A 621 20.01 -4.64 -14.54
CA SER A 621 20.29 -4.09 -13.21
C SER A 621 19.53 -4.92 -12.18
N VAL A 622 20.11 -6.09 -11.90
CA VAL A 622 20.36 -6.59 -10.55
C VAL A 622 19.54 -5.88 -9.46
N ILE A 623 18.31 -6.36 -9.23
CA ILE A 623 17.70 -6.40 -7.87
C ILE A 623 18.04 -7.77 -7.24
N SER A 624 19.20 -8.32 -7.60
CA SER A 624 19.76 -9.56 -7.06
C SER A 624 20.94 -9.21 -6.15
N ASP A 625 20.78 -9.46 -4.86
CA ASP A 625 21.88 -9.73 -3.93
C ASP A 625 22.80 -8.59 -3.47
N SER A 626 22.21 -7.47 -3.05
CA SER A 626 22.75 -6.71 -1.91
C SER A 626 21.63 -5.97 -1.18
N PHE A 627 20.75 -6.74 -0.55
CA PHE A 627 19.82 -6.19 0.43
C PHE A 627 20.57 -6.10 1.76
N GLY A 628 20.75 -4.89 2.27
CA GLY A 628 21.19 -4.66 3.64
C GLY A 628 20.11 -5.08 4.64
N SER A 629 20.09 -4.46 5.83
CA SER A 629 19.04 -4.68 6.84
C SER A 629 17.62 -4.58 6.24
N LEU A 630 16.64 -5.28 6.82
CA LEU A 630 15.21 -5.25 6.48
C LEU A 630 14.70 -3.82 6.22
N SER A 631 15.13 -2.86 7.04
CA SER A 631 14.83 -1.44 6.93
C SER A 631 15.27 -0.83 5.60
N SER A 632 16.47 -1.17 5.13
CA SER A 632 17.02 -0.71 3.85
C SER A 632 16.25 -1.26 2.66
N LYS A 633 15.76 -2.51 2.75
CA LYS A 633 14.96 -3.16 1.71
C LYS A 633 13.59 -2.50 1.58
N LEU A 634 12.89 -2.35 2.71
CA LEU A 634 11.57 -1.72 2.72
C LEU A 634 11.63 -0.27 2.24
N ARG A 635 12.63 0.51 2.69
CA ARG A 635 12.83 1.88 2.22
C ARG A 635 13.00 1.95 0.70
N LYS A 636 13.89 1.14 0.11
CA LYS A 636 14.08 1.12 -1.35
C LYS A 636 12.78 0.81 -2.12
N LEU A 637 11.96 -0.12 -1.62
CA LEU A 637 10.69 -0.46 -2.25
C LEU A 637 9.69 0.70 -2.18
N VAL A 638 9.57 1.36 -1.03
CA VAL A 638 8.70 2.53 -0.84
C VAL A 638 9.17 3.69 -1.71
N ASP A 639 10.46 4.03 -1.66
CA ASP A 639 11.08 5.08 -2.48
C ASP A 639 10.80 4.82 -3.99
N SER A 640 10.94 3.57 -4.44
CA SER A 640 10.64 3.20 -5.84
C SER A 640 9.16 3.45 -6.21
N ARG A 641 8.22 3.16 -5.30
CA ARG A 641 6.79 3.44 -5.55
C ARG A 641 6.51 4.94 -5.58
N ILE A 642 7.14 5.71 -4.69
CA ILE A 642 7.01 7.17 -4.66
C ILE A 642 7.49 7.78 -5.98
N GLU A 643 8.61 7.31 -6.52
CA GLU A 643 9.15 7.76 -7.81
C GLU A 643 8.27 7.32 -9.00
N LEU A 644 7.64 6.15 -8.91
CA LEU A 644 6.76 5.61 -9.95
C LEU A 644 5.41 6.34 -10.03
N HIS A 645 4.86 6.78 -8.90
CA HIS A 645 3.50 7.30 -8.79
C HIS A 645 3.19 8.50 -9.73
N PRO A 646 4.04 9.54 -9.87
CA PRO A 646 3.83 10.63 -10.83
C PRO A 646 3.80 10.15 -12.29
N VAL A 647 4.54 9.09 -12.60
CA VAL A 647 4.64 8.52 -13.96
C VAL A 647 3.38 7.73 -14.31
N LEU A 648 2.74 7.06 -13.35
CA LEU A 648 1.48 6.34 -13.55
C LEU A 648 0.35 7.26 -14.03
N GLY A 649 0.32 8.51 -13.57
CA GLY A 649 -0.69 9.49 -13.97
C GLY A 649 -0.52 10.04 -15.38
N THR A 650 0.67 9.88 -16.00
CA THR A 650 1.05 10.54 -17.27
C THR A 650 1.45 9.58 -18.38
N ALA A 651 1.61 8.28 -18.09
CA ALA A 651 2.10 7.29 -19.03
C ALA A 651 1.12 7.00 -20.19
N ARG A 652 1.40 7.54 -21.37
CA ARG A 652 0.72 7.18 -22.63
C ARG A 652 1.43 5.97 -23.26
N GLY A 653 0.85 4.78 -23.15
CA GLY A 653 1.28 3.56 -23.89
C GLY A 653 1.96 2.45 -23.08
N ARG A 654 2.56 2.74 -21.91
CA ARG A 654 3.12 1.72 -20.99
C ARG A 654 2.36 1.60 -19.66
N ALA A 655 1.15 2.14 -19.59
CA ALA A 655 0.36 2.20 -18.35
C ALA A 655 0.18 0.81 -17.72
N LYS A 656 -0.18 -0.22 -18.50
CA LYS A 656 -0.32 -1.60 -17.99
C LYS A 656 0.96 -2.11 -17.31
N ASP A 657 2.11 -1.94 -17.93
CA ASP A 657 3.37 -2.47 -17.38
C ASP A 657 3.76 -1.74 -16.09
N LEU A 658 3.60 -0.42 -16.06
CA LEU A 658 3.86 0.37 -14.86
C LEU A 658 2.86 0.08 -13.73
N LEU A 659 1.60 -0.24 -14.06
CA LEU A 659 0.59 -0.66 -13.07
C LEU A 659 0.97 -1.98 -12.42
N PHE A 660 1.38 -2.98 -13.21
CA PHE A 660 1.88 -4.25 -12.64
C PHE A 660 3.16 -4.05 -11.84
N LEU A 661 4.06 -3.14 -12.24
CA LEU A 661 5.21 -2.76 -11.43
C LEU A 661 4.79 -2.16 -10.08
N ASP A 662 3.83 -1.24 -10.06
CA ASP A 662 3.32 -0.66 -8.81
C ASP A 662 2.68 -1.72 -7.89
N ILE A 663 1.83 -2.59 -8.45
CA ILE A 663 1.19 -3.70 -7.73
C ILE A 663 2.24 -4.64 -7.15
N SER A 664 3.26 -4.98 -7.93
CA SER A 664 4.33 -5.88 -7.50
C SER A 664 5.22 -5.26 -6.40
N LEU A 665 5.50 -3.96 -6.48
CA LEU A 665 6.19 -3.22 -5.42
C LEU A 665 5.36 -3.18 -4.14
N ALA A 666 4.05 -2.92 -4.24
CA ALA A 666 3.14 -2.94 -3.09
C ALA A 666 3.09 -4.33 -2.43
N SER A 667 3.00 -5.39 -3.23
CA SER A 667 3.04 -6.78 -2.76
C SER A 667 4.38 -7.14 -2.10
N ALA A 668 5.50 -6.68 -2.67
CA ALA A 668 6.83 -6.88 -2.11
C ALA A 668 7.03 -6.16 -0.76
N ILE A 669 6.49 -4.94 -0.61
CA ILE A 669 6.48 -4.21 0.66
C ILE A 669 5.72 -5.01 1.72
N LYS A 670 4.48 -5.44 1.39
CA LYS A 670 3.66 -6.25 2.29
C LYS A 670 4.36 -7.54 2.71
N THR A 671 4.85 -8.32 1.74
CA THR A 671 5.52 -9.60 1.99
C THR A 671 6.80 -9.42 2.81
N THR A 672 7.58 -8.38 2.53
CA THR A 672 8.81 -8.09 3.27
C THR A 672 8.48 -7.72 4.71
N MET A 673 7.43 -6.93 4.95
CA MET A 673 6.96 -6.60 6.29
C MET A 673 6.43 -7.83 7.05
N GLU A 674 5.58 -8.64 6.44
CA GLU A 674 5.02 -9.85 7.07
C GLU A 674 6.10 -10.85 7.49
N ARG A 675 7.16 -10.99 6.66
CA ARG A 675 8.34 -11.79 7.01
C ARG A 675 9.14 -11.16 8.14
N GLY A 676 9.37 -9.85 8.05
CA GLY A 676 10.18 -9.09 8.99
C GLY A 676 9.52 -8.85 10.35
N LEU A 677 8.19 -8.95 10.46
CA LEU A 677 7.44 -8.71 11.69
C LEU A 677 7.91 -9.59 12.86
N LYS A 678 8.35 -10.82 12.56
CA LYS A 678 8.87 -11.76 13.57
C LYS A 678 10.24 -11.34 14.13
N ASP A 679 10.98 -10.56 13.35
CA ASP A 679 12.33 -10.12 13.68
C ASP A 679 12.35 -8.70 14.30
N LEU A 680 11.18 -8.03 14.39
CA LEU A 680 11.07 -6.71 15.00
C LEU A 680 11.15 -6.79 16.52
N ASN A 681 12.13 -6.09 17.08
CA ASN A 681 12.27 -5.98 18.53
C ASN A 681 11.37 -4.86 19.07
N PHE A 682 10.25 -5.24 19.69
CA PHE A 682 9.34 -4.30 20.38
C PHE A 682 9.94 -3.54 21.55
N SER A 683 11.16 -3.88 21.96
CA SER A 683 11.93 -3.16 22.98
C SER A 683 12.64 -1.92 22.44
N HIS A 684 12.63 -1.67 21.13
CA HIS A 684 13.26 -0.50 20.50
C HIS A 684 12.24 0.35 19.72
N PRO A 685 11.51 1.26 20.41
CA PRO A 685 10.45 2.07 19.80
C PRO A 685 10.84 2.82 18.51
N PRO A 686 12.05 3.40 18.37
CA PRO A 686 12.42 4.13 17.16
C PRO A 686 12.41 3.26 15.89
N GLU A 687 12.85 2.01 15.98
CA GLU A 687 12.87 1.09 14.84
C GLU A 687 11.45 0.76 14.37
N ILE A 688 10.52 0.52 15.30
CA ILE A 688 9.11 0.29 14.99
C ILE A 688 8.47 1.54 14.39
N MET A 689 8.78 2.71 14.95
CA MET A 689 8.26 3.95 14.43
C MET A 689 8.68 4.18 12.98
N PHE A 690 9.93 3.85 12.63
CA PHE A 690 10.42 3.88 11.26
C PHE A 690 9.71 2.89 10.33
N PHE A 691 9.45 1.66 10.77
CA PHE A 691 8.73 0.70 9.93
C PHE A 691 7.27 1.11 9.67
N ILE A 692 6.59 1.62 10.70
CA ILE A 692 5.21 2.11 10.56
C ILE A 692 5.17 3.32 9.64
N SER A 693 6.14 4.24 9.69
CA SER A 693 6.17 5.39 8.77
C SER A 693 6.28 4.94 7.31
N LEU A 694 7.15 3.97 7.00
CA LEU A 694 7.27 3.41 5.64
C LEU A 694 5.98 2.73 5.15
N LEU A 695 5.25 2.05 6.04
CA LEU A 695 3.96 1.45 5.70
C LEU A 695 2.90 2.49 5.43
N LEU A 696 2.81 3.53 6.27
CA LEU A 696 1.88 4.63 6.09
C LEU A 696 2.14 5.37 4.77
N GLU A 697 3.40 5.62 4.42
CA GLU A 697 3.78 6.17 3.11
C GLU A 697 3.31 5.28 1.95
N SER A 698 3.52 3.97 2.02
CA SER A 698 3.06 3.02 0.99
C SER A 698 1.52 2.95 0.88
N LEU A 699 0.81 3.04 2.02
CA LEU A 699 -0.65 3.04 2.08
C LEU A 699 -1.22 4.32 1.45
N CYS A 700 -0.59 5.48 1.69
CA CYS A 700 -0.96 6.73 1.03
C CYS A 700 -0.88 6.62 -0.50
N LEU A 701 0.01 5.80 -1.07
CA LEU A 701 0.09 5.55 -2.52
C LEU A 701 -0.92 4.52 -3.04
N SER A 702 -1.73 3.92 -2.16
CA SER A 702 -2.58 2.76 -2.49
C SER A 702 -4.05 2.97 -2.14
N VAL A 703 -4.46 4.16 -1.69
CA VAL A 703 -5.84 4.41 -1.25
C VAL A 703 -6.33 5.72 -1.87
N VAL A 704 -7.53 5.69 -2.47
CA VAL A 704 -8.26 6.88 -2.95
C VAL A 704 -9.04 7.48 -1.80
N ASN A 705 -9.21 8.81 -1.78
CA ASN A 705 -9.82 9.54 -0.64
C ASN A 705 -9.11 9.26 0.69
N ASN A 706 -7.80 9.11 0.63
CA ASN A 706 -6.91 8.80 1.75
C ASN A 706 -6.57 10.04 2.60
N GLU A 707 -7.43 11.06 2.63
CA GLU A 707 -7.16 12.30 3.37
C GLU A 707 -6.88 12.02 4.85
N ASP A 708 -7.67 11.11 5.44
CA ASP A 708 -7.47 10.64 6.81
C ASP A 708 -6.13 9.92 6.99
N LEU A 709 -5.76 9.05 6.04
CA LEU A 709 -4.46 8.35 6.08
C LEU A 709 -3.29 9.31 5.91
N ILE A 710 -3.42 10.32 5.04
CA ILE A 710 -2.42 11.38 4.86
C ILE A 710 -2.29 12.18 6.15
N TYR A 711 -3.40 12.55 6.78
CA TYR A 711 -3.40 13.26 8.06
C TYR A 711 -2.75 12.42 9.16
N CYS A 712 -3.13 11.14 9.30
CA CYS A 712 -2.51 10.19 10.20
C CYS A 712 -1.01 10.06 9.94
N THR A 713 -0.60 9.95 8.68
CA THR A 713 0.82 9.87 8.29
C THR A 713 1.57 11.13 8.69
N LYS A 714 0.98 12.31 8.47
CA LYS A 714 1.59 13.60 8.85
C LYS A 714 1.79 13.71 10.36
N VAL A 715 0.74 13.41 11.15
CA VAL A 715 0.81 13.42 12.61
C VAL A 715 1.83 12.40 13.11
N TYR A 716 1.83 11.20 12.54
CA TYR A 716 2.75 10.14 12.89
C TYR A 716 4.21 10.51 12.61
N LEU A 717 4.48 11.08 11.42
CA LEU A 717 5.80 11.59 11.07
C LEU A 717 6.24 12.72 12.01
N SER A 718 5.35 13.63 12.40
CA SER A 718 5.69 14.67 13.39
C SER A 718 6.02 14.10 14.77
N LEU A 719 5.28 13.10 15.25
CA LEU A 719 5.55 12.44 16.54
C LEU A 719 6.85 11.64 16.49
N SER A 720 7.16 11.02 15.35
CA SER A 720 8.43 10.32 15.16
C SER A 720 9.62 11.26 15.24
N LEU A 721 9.50 12.49 14.73
CA LEU A 721 10.55 13.51 14.77
C LEU A 721 10.86 14.01 16.19
N GLU A 722 9.94 13.88 17.14
CA GLU A 722 10.17 14.19 18.56
C GLU A 722 10.80 13.01 19.32
N ALA A 723 10.68 11.80 18.80
CA ALA A 723 11.16 10.56 19.40
C ALA A 723 12.56 10.11 18.88
N PHE A 724 12.97 10.57 17.69
CA PHE A 724 14.32 10.43 17.13
C PHE A 724 15.17 11.65 17.46
#